data_AF-A0A358XZ93-F1
#
_entry.id   AF-A0A358XZ93-F1
#
_cell.length_a   1.000
_cell.length_b   1.000
_cell.length_c   1.000
_cell.angle_alpha   90.00
_cell.angle_beta   90.00
_cell.angle_gamma   90.00
#
_symmetry.space_group_name_H-M   'P 1'
#
loop_
_entity.id
_entity.type
_entity.pdbx_description
1 polymer ?
#
loop_
_entity_poly.entity_id
_entity_poly.type
_entity_poly.pdbx_seq_one_letter_code
_entity_poly.pdbx_strand_id
1 'polypeptide(L)'
;MLIRLGISFFIGFGLCCAAQAQPSAVPLNVTDPSVTELGLLHHSLQIELDPINQSIIVSDGMRLPEAWLGQSLQFELNSSLSITSSNLPIREYPSVLPPPTGLINSTVAQEAKVKRYRINVPVSFDGMLEIGYSGTINDLAEQSSPEYAQSFAQTSGIISSEGVFLSRASVWVPLFNNELITFDLSAQFAPSASTWTTVSQGQPLGLNGWQTKFPQEEIYLIAAEFTSYIEQTGEVEARAYLRSADSNLATKYLDATARYLALYEPLLGDYPFSKFALVENFWETGFGMPSFTLLGPQVIRFPFILESSYPHELLHNWWGNGVYPDYETGNWSEGLTAYLADHLFREMDGLGHEYRKEMLARYKNYVSEGEDFPLAQFTSRNSAATQAVGYGKTLMLWHMLRLELGDELFIDGLRKFYNNFKFQRASFADIENLFSELGGRDLSSFFAQWVNRTGAPKLAVTVEELNGNQARIMFAQTQFGDPYLLKVPVALFYEGESEPKIYDVSLTQKTEGVIADEFDRLQAVMVDPFFDVFRSLDRKETPPTIGELFGADEITFVLPQENKQEWSRLAESFAQGADFELIDAESLDQLPSDRSAWVLGKDNPLVSVVGSSLDEFGVLWGTEEIRLTGGEVVFENRSTMLVGRHPENPDLALGWIHVDDMVAMPGVVEKLPHYGKYSYLSFVGEEPTNDLKGVWESANTPLRWVKPGLGAAVAWDSLIPPPAIAELPPKYLPEQLARHTDALTDASMQGRGLGSDGLARAADYIADQFRGAGLQPVNGTYIKPWLQEVTGLGQVKMANVLGMIAGADSDLSGEPVVLGAHYDHLGLDEKTGVPFPGADDNASGISVLIEVARKLARVFTPKRPIIFVAFTGEESGLLGSDYFVNSSSDGLQSGKAFAMVNLDAVGRLEGRTLQIFGTESAYEWPFMAQGIGFTIGVPSQFAAQTIASSDHVSFLNAGVPAIHLFSGTHLDYHQPTDTADKLDLAGMGDIALWVEEAIVYLADRTDPLRVSLDGASQISVSSATTERTASLGTVPDFAYQGQGVRISGVSPDGAAELAGMQASDVILQFNEQAVDSLQSYSNMLRAAAPGDEIEIKVQRGEQILNFLATLQAR
;
A
#
# COMPACT_ATOMS: atom_id res chain seq x y z
N MET A 1 47.25 -15.85 24.99
CA MET A 1 48.02 -14.58 25.01
C MET A 1 46.99 -13.48 25.28
N LEU A 2 46.47 -13.37 26.51
CA LEU A 2 46.97 -12.60 27.66
C LEU A 2 46.80 -11.06 27.50
N ILE A 3 46.03 -10.52 28.46
CA ILE A 3 46.03 -9.16 29.06
C ILE A 3 44.84 -8.28 28.61
N ARG A 4 43.74 -8.13 29.38
CA ARG A 4 43.53 -7.44 30.70
C ARG A 4 43.65 -5.91 30.58
N LEU A 5 42.93 -5.04 31.27
CA LEU A 5 41.75 -4.99 32.16
C LEU A 5 41.73 -3.52 32.64
N GLY A 6 40.58 -2.88 32.87
CA GLY A 6 40.59 -1.49 33.36
C GLY A 6 39.25 -0.85 33.65
N ILE A 7 38.50 -1.42 34.58
CA ILE A 7 37.32 -0.82 35.23
C ILE A 7 37.76 0.34 36.14
N SER A 8 36.99 1.44 36.21
CA SER A 8 36.70 2.13 37.48
C SER A 8 35.47 3.03 37.40
N PHE A 9 34.47 2.66 38.19
CA PHE A 9 33.32 3.42 38.66
C PHE A 9 33.75 4.54 39.62
N PHE A 10 33.09 5.70 39.62
CA PHE A 10 32.75 6.43 40.85
C PHE A 10 31.50 7.30 40.69
N ILE A 11 30.70 7.28 41.75
CA ILE A 11 29.38 7.85 42.00
C ILE A 11 29.45 9.37 42.28
N GLY A 12 28.42 10.13 41.93
CA GLY A 12 28.23 11.50 42.44
C GLY A 12 26.91 12.17 42.04
N PHE A 13 25.89 12.04 42.90
CA PHE A 13 24.64 12.83 42.93
C PHE A 13 24.89 14.35 42.98
N GLY A 14 24.02 15.17 42.39
CA GLY A 14 23.91 16.59 42.79
C GLY A 14 23.19 17.58 41.86
N LEU A 15 21.89 17.78 42.11
CA LEU A 15 21.10 19.01 42.02
C LEU A 15 20.91 19.79 40.70
N CYS A 16 19.63 19.92 40.35
CA CYS A 16 19.00 21.00 39.58
C CYS A 16 19.47 22.40 40.00
N CYS A 17 19.78 23.24 39.02
CA CYS A 17 19.53 24.68 39.07
C CYS A 17 19.36 25.20 37.63
N ALA A 18 18.19 25.76 37.36
CA ALA A 18 17.88 26.50 36.15
C ALA A 18 18.71 27.79 36.07
N ALA A 19 19.31 28.07 34.92
CA ALA A 19 19.83 29.38 34.57
C ALA A 19 19.58 29.65 33.09
N GLN A 20 18.75 30.66 32.82
CA GLN A 20 18.52 31.27 31.52
C GLN A 20 19.84 31.79 30.94
N ALA A 21 20.20 31.35 29.74
CA ALA A 21 21.29 31.94 28.96
C ALA A 21 20.73 32.45 27.63
N GLN A 22 20.89 33.76 27.40
CA GLN A 22 20.63 34.40 26.09
C GLN A 22 21.60 33.82 25.05
N PRO A 23 21.16 33.56 23.80
CA PRO A 23 22.05 33.09 22.75
C PRO A 23 22.89 34.26 22.22
N SER A 24 24.20 34.18 22.43
CA SER A 24 25.18 35.05 21.78
C SER A 24 25.40 34.59 20.34
N ALA A 25 25.24 35.51 19.38
CA ALA A 25 25.55 35.31 17.97
C ALA A 25 27.00 34.81 17.79
N VAL A 26 27.16 33.64 17.19
CA VAL A 26 28.45 33.10 16.76
C VAL A 26 28.67 33.53 15.31
N PRO A 27 29.80 34.16 14.95
CA PRO A 27 30.08 34.48 13.55
C PRO A 27 30.37 33.19 12.78
N LEU A 28 29.67 32.99 11.66
CA LEU A 28 29.94 31.95 10.68
C LEU A 28 31.34 32.14 10.10
N ASN A 29 32.24 31.20 10.38
CA ASN A 29 33.50 31.06 9.66
C ASN A 29 33.53 29.63 9.13
N VAL A 30 33.07 29.45 7.89
CA VAL A 30 33.08 28.17 7.17
C VAL A 30 33.79 28.37 5.85
N THR A 31 35.02 27.88 5.74
CA THR A 31 35.67 27.60 4.46
C THR A 31 35.82 26.09 4.33
N ASP A 32 34.78 25.44 3.82
CA ASP A 32 34.84 24.06 3.30
C ASP A 32 34.97 24.17 1.76
N PRO A 33 36.09 23.73 1.15
CA PRO A 33 36.41 23.95 -0.26
C PRO A 33 35.54 23.14 -1.24
N SER A 34 34.68 22.23 -0.78
CA SER A 34 33.83 21.40 -1.67
C SER A 34 32.67 22.17 -2.34
N VAL A 35 32.22 23.28 -1.77
CA VAL A 35 31.09 24.10 -2.27
C VAL A 35 31.54 25.20 -3.24
N THR A 36 32.85 25.48 -3.29
CA THR A 36 33.42 26.56 -4.12
C THR A 36 33.62 26.15 -5.58
N GLU A 37 33.51 24.87 -5.94
CA GLU A 37 33.87 24.37 -7.28
C GLU A 37 32.75 24.39 -8.35
N LEU A 38 31.46 24.48 -7.99
CA LEU A 38 30.36 24.31 -8.96
C LEU A 38 30.05 25.56 -9.81
N GLY A 39 30.55 26.75 -9.43
CA GLY A 39 30.31 27.99 -10.18
C GLY A 39 28.85 28.44 -10.32
N LEU A 40 27.90 27.84 -9.59
CA LEU A 40 26.47 28.17 -9.60
C LEU A 40 26.13 29.41 -8.76
N LEU A 41 24.97 30.01 -9.02
CA LEU A 41 24.38 31.02 -8.15
C LEU A 41 24.06 30.40 -6.78
N HIS A 42 24.52 31.04 -5.72
CA HIS A 42 24.23 30.64 -4.34
C HIS A 42 23.52 31.77 -3.60
N HIS A 43 22.38 31.47 -2.97
CA HIS A 43 21.65 32.41 -2.11
C HIS A 43 21.93 32.14 -0.63
N SER A 44 22.21 33.19 0.14
CA SER A 44 22.30 33.15 1.60
C SER A 44 21.23 34.08 2.17
N LEU A 45 20.08 33.49 2.55
CA LEU A 45 18.86 34.22 2.88
C LEU A 45 18.69 34.39 4.40
N GLN A 46 18.49 35.63 4.84
CA GLN A 46 18.01 35.95 6.18
C GLN A 46 16.60 36.53 6.09
N ILE A 47 15.64 35.87 6.73
CA ILE A 47 14.22 36.12 6.54
C ILE A 47 13.58 36.49 7.87
N GLU A 48 12.78 37.56 7.90
CA GLU A 48 11.86 37.86 8.99
C GLU A 48 10.42 37.73 8.49
N LEU A 49 9.63 36.90 9.17
CA LEU A 49 8.23 36.63 8.84
C LEU A 49 7.29 37.18 9.91
N ASP A 50 6.23 37.86 9.49
CA ASP A 50 5.08 38.18 10.33
C ASP A 50 3.81 37.62 9.69
N PRO A 51 3.43 36.37 10.03
CA PRO A 51 2.26 35.71 9.46
C PRO A 51 0.94 36.45 9.73
N ILE A 52 0.84 37.16 10.87
CA ILE A 52 -0.36 37.92 11.25
C ILE A 52 -0.52 39.15 10.36
N ASN A 53 0.58 39.85 10.06
CA ASN A 53 0.58 41.01 9.16
C ASN A 53 0.85 40.65 7.70
N GLN A 54 0.90 39.35 7.36
CA GLN A 54 1.10 38.84 6.00
C GLN A 54 2.39 39.34 5.34
N SER A 55 3.41 39.66 6.15
CA SER A 55 4.58 40.40 5.71
C SER A 55 5.87 39.60 5.81
N ILE A 56 6.79 39.92 4.90
CA ILE A 56 8.13 39.32 4.81
C ILE A 56 9.18 40.41 4.62
N ILE A 57 10.32 40.24 5.28
CA ILE A 57 11.54 41.01 5.06
C ILE A 57 12.64 40.00 4.74
N VAL A 58 13.36 40.22 3.65
CA VAL A 58 14.46 39.35 3.22
C VAL A 58 15.72 40.17 3.02
N SER A 59 16.83 39.66 3.53
CA SER A 59 18.19 40.07 3.18
C SER A 59 18.85 38.89 2.46
N ASP A 60 19.13 39.06 1.18
CA ASP A 60 19.71 38.02 0.31
C ASP A 60 21.14 38.38 -0.07
N GLY A 61 22.09 37.55 0.39
CA GLY A 61 23.48 37.57 -0.05
C GLY A 61 23.70 36.54 -1.14
N MET A 62 23.95 36.98 -2.36
CA MET A 62 24.13 36.13 -3.53
C MET A 62 25.59 36.05 -3.96
N ARG A 63 26.13 34.83 -4.02
CA ARG A 63 27.41 34.58 -4.70
C ARG A 63 27.14 34.31 -6.17
N LEU A 64 27.55 35.25 -7.03
CA LEU A 64 27.36 35.17 -8.47
C LEU A 64 28.40 34.26 -9.13
N PRO A 65 28.03 33.52 -10.20
CA PRO A 65 28.99 32.87 -11.08
C PRO A 65 30.02 33.85 -11.65
N GLU A 66 31.30 33.45 -11.72
CA GLU A 66 32.37 34.29 -12.30
C GLU A 66 32.06 34.71 -13.74
N ALA A 67 31.38 33.83 -14.50
CA ALA A 67 30.97 34.10 -15.88
C ALA A 67 30.04 35.32 -16.00
N TRP A 68 29.33 35.70 -14.94
CA TRP A 68 28.37 36.81 -14.94
C TRP A 68 29.02 38.16 -14.63
N LEU A 69 30.29 38.19 -14.23
CA LEU A 69 31.04 39.42 -14.00
C LEU A 69 31.20 40.19 -15.32
N GLY A 70 30.90 41.49 -15.31
CA GLY A 70 30.89 42.33 -16.51
C GLY A 70 29.58 42.30 -17.32
N GLN A 71 28.58 41.51 -16.91
CA GLN A 71 27.31 41.38 -17.62
C GLN A 71 26.20 42.30 -17.07
N SER A 72 25.14 42.45 -17.86
CA SER A 72 23.89 43.08 -17.44
C SER A 72 22.87 42.00 -17.17
N LEU A 73 22.54 41.78 -15.89
CA LEU A 73 21.63 40.73 -15.45
C LEU A 73 20.22 41.29 -15.25
N GLN A 74 19.23 40.43 -15.44
CA GLN A 74 17.82 40.74 -15.24
C GLN A 74 17.22 39.74 -14.27
N PHE A 75 16.32 40.19 -13.41
CA PHE A 75 15.59 39.32 -12.50
C PHE A 75 14.20 39.89 -12.23
N GLU A 76 13.35 39.04 -11.66
CA GLU A 76 11.97 39.38 -11.30
C GLU A 76 11.78 39.25 -9.78
N LEU A 77 10.90 40.08 -9.23
CA LEU A 77 10.36 39.91 -7.88
C LEU A 77 8.85 40.10 -7.91
N ASN A 78 8.16 39.49 -6.96
CA ASN A 78 6.74 39.71 -6.73
C ASN A 78 6.43 41.22 -6.68
N SER A 79 5.38 41.63 -7.38
CA SER A 79 4.98 43.03 -7.50
C SER A 79 4.60 43.68 -6.17
N SER A 80 4.22 42.89 -5.17
CA SER A 80 3.95 43.32 -3.80
C SER A 80 5.21 43.47 -2.93
N LEU A 81 6.37 43.03 -3.42
CA LEU A 81 7.67 43.26 -2.79
C LEU A 81 8.33 44.52 -3.36
N SER A 82 9.15 45.17 -2.53
CA SER A 82 9.93 46.35 -2.89
C SER A 82 11.37 46.21 -2.37
N ILE A 83 12.34 46.55 -3.23
CA ILE A 83 13.76 46.56 -2.86
C ILE A 83 14.00 47.69 -1.86
N THR A 84 14.54 47.33 -0.69
CA THR A 84 14.84 48.26 0.42
C THR A 84 16.32 48.63 0.47
N SER A 85 17.23 47.76 0.01
CA SER A 85 18.67 48.01 -0.07
C SER A 85 19.34 47.20 -1.18
N SER A 86 20.47 47.68 -1.70
CA SER A 86 21.39 46.86 -2.51
C SER A 86 22.79 47.45 -2.51
N ASN A 87 23.81 46.60 -2.60
CA ASN A 87 25.22 47.01 -2.73
C ASN A 87 25.60 47.40 -4.19
N LEU A 88 24.70 47.18 -5.16
CA LEU A 88 24.84 47.62 -6.55
C LEU A 88 23.61 48.43 -7.01
N PRO A 89 23.74 49.37 -7.96
CA PRO A 89 22.59 50.10 -8.48
C PRO A 89 21.63 49.19 -9.26
N ILE A 90 20.38 49.11 -8.81
CA ILE A 90 19.30 48.37 -9.47
C ILE A 90 18.33 49.34 -10.15
N ARG A 91 17.87 49.00 -11.36
CA ARG A 91 16.87 49.78 -12.10
C ARG A 91 15.65 48.91 -12.42
N GLU A 92 14.48 49.39 -12.03
CA GLU A 92 13.19 48.84 -12.49
C GLU A 92 12.94 49.28 -13.95
N TYR A 93 12.35 48.42 -14.77
CA TYR A 93 11.99 48.75 -16.15
C TYR A 93 10.64 48.15 -16.56
N PRO A 94 9.92 48.77 -17.52
CA PRO A 94 8.53 48.40 -17.82
C PRO A 94 8.38 47.05 -18.55
N SER A 95 7.32 46.34 -18.20
CA SER A 95 6.89 44.97 -18.58
C SER A 95 6.53 44.75 -20.07
N VAL A 96 7.12 45.46 -21.03
CA VAL A 96 6.70 45.42 -22.45
C VAL A 96 7.42 44.36 -23.29
N LEU A 97 8.38 43.63 -22.70
CA LEU A 97 9.03 42.49 -23.35
C LEU A 97 8.38 41.18 -22.86
N PRO A 98 8.33 40.11 -23.69
CA PRO A 98 7.91 38.79 -23.23
C PRO A 98 8.74 38.37 -21.99
N PRO A 99 8.21 37.47 -21.14
CA PRO A 99 8.98 36.90 -20.03
C PRO A 99 10.33 36.37 -20.54
N PRO A 100 11.37 36.33 -19.69
CA PRO A 100 12.61 35.64 -20.04
C PRO A 100 12.26 34.24 -20.56
N THR A 101 12.62 33.94 -21.80
CA THR A 101 12.41 32.60 -22.38
C THR A 101 13.25 31.59 -21.60
N GLY A 102 12.62 30.51 -21.16
CA GLY A 102 13.27 29.44 -20.39
C GLY A 102 13.33 29.75 -18.89
N LEU A 103 12.19 29.90 -18.22
CA LEU A 103 12.13 29.80 -16.76
C LEU A 103 11.58 28.40 -16.40
N ILE A 104 12.10 27.82 -15.32
CA ILE A 104 11.76 26.48 -14.81
C ILE A 104 10.24 26.35 -14.66
N ASN A 105 9.64 25.20 -14.97
CA ASN A 105 8.23 24.98 -14.65
C ASN A 105 8.01 25.15 -13.15
N SER A 106 7.05 25.99 -12.76
CA SER A 106 6.69 26.15 -11.36
C SER A 106 5.88 24.94 -10.89
N THR A 107 6.07 24.58 -9.62
CA THR A 107 5.35 23.47 -8.96
C THR A 107 3.85 23.71 -8.82
N VAL A 108 3.41 24.95 -8.99
CA VAL A 108 2.00 25.36 -9.06
C VAL A 108 1.73 26.05 -10.40
N ALA A 109 0.50 25.97 -10.93
CA ALA A 109 0.17 26.54 -12.24
C ALA A 109 -0.06 28.06 -12.20
N GLN A 110 -0.37 28.63 -11.02
CA GLN A 110 -0.59 30.06 -10.84
C GLN A 110 0.71 30.78 -10.45
N GLU A 111 1.17 31.73 -11.26
CA GLU A 111 2.34 32.57 -10.96
C GLU A 111 1.94 33.97 -10.46
N ALA A 112 2.73 34.53 -9.54
CA ALA A 112 2.52 35.87 -9.02
C ALA A 112 2.78 36.95 -10.07
N LYS A 113 2.11 38.10 -9.93
CA LYS A 113 2.44 39.30 -10.71
C LYS A 113 3.84 39.80 -10.33
N VAL A 114 4.64 40.20 -11.31
CA VAL A 114 6.06 40.56 -11.11
C VAL A 114 6.40 42.02 -11.42
N LYS A 115 7.47 42.52 -10.79
CA LYS A 115 8.26 43.69 -11.22
C LYS A 115 9.60 43.19 -11.75
N ARG A 116 10.09 43.82 -12.83
CA ARG A 116 11.38 43.45 -13.45
C ARG A 116 12.47 44.45 -13.15
N TYR A 117 13.63 43.91 -12.84
CA TYR A 117 14.81 44.68 -12.45
C TYR A 117 16.01 44.32 -13.32
N ARG A 118 16.88 45.30 -13.52
CA ARG A 118 18.16 45.14 -14.20
C ARG A 118 19.29 45.64 -13.31
N ILE A 119 20.37 44.88 -13.28
CA ILE A 119 21.60 45.18 -12.58
C ILE A 119 22.79 45.05 -13.54
N ASN A 120 23.75 45.95 -13.46
CA ASN A 120 25.00 45.86 -14.22
C ASN A 120 26.11 45.45 -13.27
N VAL A 121 26.69 44.28 -13.48
CA VAL A 121 27.75 43.72 -12.62
C VAL A 121 29.11 44.13 -13.18
N PRO A 122 29.94 44.92 -12.47
CA PRO A 122 31.28 45.27 -12.95
C PRO A 122 32.18 44.05 -13.07
N VAL A 123 33.13 44.07 -14.02
CA VAL A 123 34.18 43.02 -14.14
C VAL A 123 35.03 42.92 -12.87
N SER A 124 35.20 44.04 -12.16
CA SER A 124 35.98 44.13 -10.92
C SER A 124 35.17 43.83 -9.65
N PHE A 125 33.93 43.36 -9.79
CA PHE A 125 33.08 43.03 -8.65
C PHE A 125 33.60 41.77 -7.96
N ASP A 126 33.50 41.72 -6.63
CA ASP A 126 33.99 40.59 -5.83
C ASP A 126 33.09 39.34 -5.92
N GLY A 127 31.97 39.44 -6.64
CA GLY A 127 31.02 38.37 -6.87
C GLY A 127 29.92 38.26 -5.81
N MET A 128 29.92 39.10 -4.76
CA MET A 128 28.93 39.05 -3.68
C MET A 128 27.89 40.17 -3.81
N LEU A 129 26.73 39.85 -4.39
CA LEU A 129 25.59 40.76 -4.53
C LEU A 129 24.71 40.71 -3.28
N GLU A 130 24.43 41.86 -2.67
CA GLU A 130 23.49 41.94 -1.54
C GLU A 130 22.26 42.73 -1.98
N ILE A 131 21.07 42.15 -1.74
CA ILE A 131 19.78 42.82 -1.96
C ILE A 131 18.88 42.59 -0.73
N GLY A 132 18.37 43.68 -0.17
CA GLY A 132 17.29 43.66 0.81
C GLY A 132 15.96 44.01 0.16
N TYR A 133 14.89 43.32 0.52
CA TYR A 133 13.54 43.60 0.01
C TYR A 133 12.47 43.19 1.03
N SER A 134 11.31 43.86 0.98
CA SER A 134 10.20 43.56 1.87
C SER A 134 8.84 43.88 1.25
N GLY A 135 7.78 43.33 1.85
CA GLY A 135 6.40 43.57 1.43
C GLY A 135 5.44 42.53 1.99
N THR A 136 4.33 42.32 1.28
CA THR A 136 3.28 41.37 1.68
C THR A 136 3.02 40.35 0.58
N ILE A 137 2.77 39.09 0.95
CA ILE A 137 2.39 38.02 0.02
C ILE A 137 1.19 37.28 0.62
N ASN A 138 0.03 37.35 -0.04
CA ASN A 138 -1.18 36.68 0.42
C ASN A 138 -2.13 36.47 -0.76
N ASP A 139 -1.76 35.54 -1.64
CA ASP A 139 -2.64 35.09 -2.71
C ASP A 139 -3.46 33.91 -2.20
N LEU A 140 -4.79 34.05 -2.17
CA LEU A 140 -5.69 33.01 -1.66
C LEU A 140 -5.62 31.77 -2.56
N ALA A 141 -5.71 30.59 -1.94
CA ALA A 141 -5.78 29.35 -2.68
C ALA A 141 -7.14 29.24 -3.40
N GLU A 142 -7.13 29.16 -4.72
CA GLU A 142 -8.33 29.04 -5.55
C GLU A 142 -8.31 27.72 -6.34
N GLN A 143 -9.49 27.12 -6.54
CA GLN A 143 -9.64 25.98 -7.45
C GLN A 143 -9.67 26.47 -8.89
N SER A 144 -8.79 25.94 -9.73
CA SER A 144 -8.59 26.42 -11.10
C SER A 144 -9.63 25.91 -12.11
N SER A 145 -10.42 24.87 -11.80
CA SER A 145 -11.56 24.45 -12.64
C SER A 145 -12.60 23.59 -11.88
N PRO A 146 -13.92 23.77 -12.11
CA PRO A 146 -14.97 22.88 -11.60
C PRO A 146 -15.06 21.51 -12.31
N GLU A 147 -14.43 21.33 -13.49
CA GLU A 147 -14.49 20.08 -14.27
C GLU A 147 -13.67 18.93 -13.65
N TYR A 148 -12.82 19.24 -12.66
CA TYR A 148 -11.97 18.26 -12.01
C TYR A 148 -12.39 18.08 -10.56
N ALA A 149 -13.20 17.05 -10.36
CA ALA A 149 -13.48 16.35 -9.10
C ALA A 149 -12.24 16.00 -8.22
N GLN A 150 -11.01 16.29 -8.68
CA GLN A 150 -9.73 16.03 -8.00
C GLN A 150 -8.76 17.23 -7.99
N SER A 151 -9.14 18.44 -8.46
CA SER A 151 -8.20 19.57 -8.46
C SER A 151 -8.08 20.20 -7.07
N PHE A 152 -6.88 20.15 -6.49
CA PHE A 152 -6.54 20.90 -5.28
C PHE A 152 -6.50 22.40 -5.55
N ALA A 153 -6.81 23.20 -4.53
CA ALA A 153 -6.66 24.65 -4.62
C ALA A 153 -5.18 25.02 -4.78
N GLN A 154 -4.89 25.99 -5.65
CA GLN A 154 -3.54 26.46 -5.94
C GLN A 154 -3.38 27.93 -5.54
N THR A 155 -2.15 28.31 -5.19
CA THR A 155 -1.79 29.69 -4.87
C THR A 155 -0.41 29.97 -5.44
N SER A 156 -0.17 31.20 -5.89
CA SER A 156 1.18 31.66 -6.21
C SER A 156 2.04 31.82 -4.96
N GLY A 157 1.45 32.06 -3.77
CA GLY A 157 2.19 32.18 -2.51
C GLY A 157 1.34 32.83 -1.43
N ILE A 158 1.50 32.37 -0.18
CA ILE A 158 0.66 32.81 0.93
C ILE A 158 1.47 32.92 2.22
N ILE A 159 1.31 34.05 2.91
CA ILE A 159 1.77 34.30 4.28
C ILE A 159 0.53 34.73 5.05
N SER A 160 0.06 33.88 5.97
CA SER A 160 -1.14 34.14 6.75
C SER A 160 -1.04 33.60 8.17
N SER A 161 -2.02 33.91 9.02
CA SER A 161 -2.12 33.35 10.36
C SER A 161 -2.33 31.83 10.39
N GLU A 162 -2.68 31.20 9.26
CA GLU A 162 -2.85 29.75 9.17
C GLU A 162 -1.55 29.03 8.81
N GLY A 163 -0.68 29.69 8.04
CA GLY A 163 0.61 29.15 7.62
C GLY A 163 1.30 30.01 6.55
N VAL A 164 2.52 29.60 6.21
CA VAL A 164 3.32 30.14 5.12
C VAL A 164 3.58 29.05 4.08
N PHE A 165 3.36 29.39 2.81
CA PHE A 165 3.79 28.61 1.66
C PHE A 165 4.37 29.57 0.62
N LEU A 166 5.65 29.41 0.33
CA LEU A 166 6.36 30.15 -0.71
C LEU A 166 7.14 29.19 -1.61
N SER A 167 7.04 29.39 -2.91
CA SER A 167 7.72 28.64 -3.97
C SER A 167 8.20 29.60 -5.07
N ARG A 168 8.77 29.10 -6.18
CA ARG A 168 9.15 29.89 -7.35
C ARG A 168 7.99 30.74 -7.86
N ALA A 169 6.79 30.20 -7.86
CA ALA A 169 5.59 30.90 -8.32
C ALA A 169 5.28 32.16 -7.50
N SER A 170 5.77 32.24 -6.26
CA SER A 170 5.62 33.43 -5.42
C SER A 170 6.54 34.55 -5.86
N VAL A 171 7.57 34.24 -6.64
CA VAL A 171 8.64 35.14 -7.10
C VAL A 171 9.24 35.93 -5.93
N TRP A 172 9.42 35.24 -4.79
CA TRP A 172 9.89 35.81 -3.53
C TRP A 172 11.42 35.82 -3.41
N VAL A 173 12.11 35.06 -4.26
CA VAL A 173 13.58 35.04 -4.39
C VAL A 173 13.94 35.46 -5.82
N PRO A 174 14.93 36.36 -6.01
CA PRO A 174 15.34 36.78 -7.35
C PRO A 174 16.11 35.68 -8.09
N LEU A 175 15.65 35.30 -9.28
CA LEU A 175 16.37 34.41 -10.20
C LEU A 175 16.78 35.18 -11.46
N PHE A 176 17.97 34.88 -12.00
CA PHE A 176 18.54 35.61 -13.13
C PHE A 176 18.49 34.86 -14.47
N ASN A 177 18.33 33.54 -14.42
CA ASN A 177 18.22 32.64 -15.57
C ASN A 177 17.57 31.30 -15.16
N ASN A 178 17.66 30.29 -16.03
CA ASN A 178 17.10 28.94 -15.84
C ASN A 178 18.05 27.94 -15.16
N GLU A 179 19.23 28.38 -14.73
CA GLU A 179 20.24 27.49 -14.17
C GLU A 179 19.86 27.06 -12.75
N LEU A 180 20.33 25.87 -12.37
CA LEU A 180 20.12 25.37 -11.01
C LEU A 180 20.88 26.25 -10.00
N ILE A 181 20.30 26.37 -8.81
CA ILE A 181 20.80 27.20 -7.71
C ILE A 181 21.18 26.35 -6.50
N THR A 182 21.92 26.95 -5.58
CA THR A 182 22.13 26.40 -4.23
C THR A 182 21.76 27.46 -3.20
N PHE A 183 21.46 27.06 -1.97
CA PHE A 183 21.12 28.06 -0.95
C PHE A 183 21.41 27.60 0.49
N ASP A 184 21.59 28.58 1.36
CA ASP A 184 21.30 28.50 2.78
C ASP A 184 20.24 29.56 3.14
N LEU A 185 19.36 29.22 4.08
CA LEU A 185 18.37 30.16 4.59
C LEU A 185 18.21 30.02 6.11
N SER A 186 17.86 31.13 6.74
CA SER A 186 17.52 31.21 8.16
C SER A 186 16.36 32.17 8.34
N ALA A 187 15.32 31.72 9.04
CA ALA A 187 14.12 32.49 9.29
C ALA A 187 13.94 32.84 10.78
N GLN A 188 13.43 34.04 11.02
CA GLN A 188 12.96 34.50 12.33
C GLN A 188 11.51 34.93 12.21
N PHE A 189 10.75 34.79 13.30
CA PHE A 189 9.35 35.16 13.35
C PHE A 189 9.14 36.38 14.24
N ALA A 190 8.16 37.21 13.87
CA ALA A 190 7.64 38.24 14.74
C ALA A 190 7.15 37.64 16.09
N PRO A 191 7.11 38.40 17.19
CA PRO A 191 6.68 37.89 18.49
C PRO A 191 5.30 37.22 18.51
N SER A 192 4.43 37.57 17.56
CA SER A 192 3.09 36.98 17.36
C SER A 192 3.12 35.51 16.91
N ALA A 193 4.23 35.04 16.33
CA ALA A 193 4.41 33.70 15.79
C ALA A 193 5.72 33.05 16.31
N SER A 194 6.14 33.39 17.55
CA SER A 194 7.44 32.96 18.08
C SER A 194 7.59 31.44 18.28
N THR A 195 6.47 30.69 18.27
CA THR A 195 6.44 29.22 18.38
C THR A 195 6.50 28.51 17.02
N TRP A 196 6.42 29.25 15.92
CA TRP A 196 6.40 28.68 14.57
C TRP A 196 7.78 28.17 14.17
N THR A 197 7.76 27.14 13.33
CA THR A 197 8.97 26.57 12.74
C THR A 197 8.90 26.57 11.22
N THR A 198 10.04 26.54 10.55
CA THR A 198 10.10 26.45 9.08
C THR A 198 10.43 25.04 8.62
N VAL A 199 9.97 24.70 7.41
CA VAL A 199 10.39 23.53 6.65
C VAL A 199 10.80 23.99 5.25
N SER A 200 11.94 23.48 4.78
CA SER A 200 12.45 23.69 3.42
C SER A 200 13.17 22.41 2.94
N GLN A 201 13.68 22.44 1.71
CA GLN A 201 14.44 21.32 1.19
C GLN A 201 15.87 21.26 1.76
N GLY A 202 16.43 20.06 1.76
CA GLY A 202 17.82 19.81 2.14
C GLY A 202 18.03 19.60 3.65
N GLN A 203 19.22 19.94 4.11
CA GLN A 203 19.70 19.67 5.46
C GLN A 203 19.24 20.76 6.45
N PRO A 204 18.72 20.39 7.64
CA PRO A 204 18.39 21.35 8.69
C PRO A 204 19.66 21.94 9.35
N LEU A 205 19.68 23.26 9.55
CA LEU A 205 20.71 24.03 10.28
C LEU A 205 20.19 24.59 11.62
N GLY A 206 19.20 23.93 12.21
CA GLY A 206 18.50 24.37 13.42
C GLY A 206 16.99 24.20 13.26
N LEU A 207 16.20 24.88 14.10
CA LEU A 207 14.72 24.84 14.01
C LEU A 207 14.18 25.59 12.79
N ASN A 208 14.82 26.70 12.41
CA ASN A 208 14.35 27.61 11.36
C ASN A 208 15.37 27.85 10.24
N GLY A 209 16.41 27.02 10.17
CA GLY A 209 17.51 27.14 9.23
C GLY A 209 17.62 25.92 8.34
N TRP A 210 17.92 26.13 7.06
CA TRP A 210 17.98 25.08 6.04
C TRP A 210 19.11 25.35 5.06
N GLN A 211 19.73 24.29 4.54
CA GLN A 211 20.77 24.40 3.52
C GLN A 211 20.69 23.25 2.53
N THR A 212 20.93 23.59 1.26
CA THR A 212 21.27 22.62 0.23
C THR A 212 22.56 23.04 -0.45
N LYS A 213 23.53 22.12 -0.43
CA LYS A 213 24.78 22.26 -1.18
C LYS A 213 24.68 21.65 -2.59
N PHE A 214 23.56 20.98 -2.87
CA PHE A 214 23.31 20.34 -4.14
C PHE A 214 22.46 21.25 -5.04
N PRO A 215 22.69 21.27 -6.36
CA PRO A 215 21.88 22.04 -7.31
C PRO A 215 20.38 21.78 -7.14
N GLN A 216 19.58 22.85 -7.15
CA GLN A 216 18.12 22.83 -7.02
C GLN A 216 17.47 23.70 -8.08
N GLU A 217 16.22 23.39 -8.44
CA GLU A 217 15.43 24.19 -9.36
C GLU A 217 14.80 25.43 -8.70
N GLU A 218 14.37 25.35 -7.45
CA GLU A 218 13.73 26.48 -6.75
C GLU A 218 13.99 26.44 -5.24
N ILE A 219 13.47 27.41 -4.48
CA ILE A 219 13.55 27.46 -3.00
C ILE A 219 12.14 27.45 -2.42
N TYR A 220 11.82 26.42 -1.65
CA TYR A 220 10.58 26.34 -0.89
C TYR A 220 10.75 26.88 0.52
N LEU A 221 9.72 27.57 1.03
CA LEU A 221 9.65 27.96 2.44
C LEU A 221 8.23 27.71 2.95
N ILE A 222 8.10 26.69 3.80
CA ILE A 222 6.88 26.37 4.51
C ILE A 222 7.06 26.78 5.97
N ALA A 223 6.02 27.33 6.60
CA ALA A 223 6.05 27.57 8.04
C ALA A 223 4.68 27.48 8.68
N ALA A 224 4.64 26.91 9.88
CA ALA A 224 3.47 26.90 10.74
C ALA A 224 3.89 26.60 12.19
N GLU A 225 2.92 26.58 13.09
CA GLU A 225 3.08 25.95 14.40
C GLU A 225 2.99 24.42 14.24
N PHE A 226 4.15 23.78 14.06
CA PHE A 226 4.26 22.33 13.89
C PHE A 226 4.64 21.61 15.18
N THR A 227 4.08 20.42 15.36
CA THR A 227 4.63 19.35 16.20
C THR A 227 5.48 18.46 15.31
N SER A 228 6.78 18.35 15.62
CA SER A 228 7.74 17.58 14.82
C SER A 228 8.02 16.20 15.41
N TYR A 229 7.98 15.17 14.56
CA TYR A 229 8.38 13.80 14.87
C TYR A 229 9.53 13.40 13.95
N ILE A 230 10.51 12.70 14.50
CA ILE A 230 11.78 12.41 13.82
C ILE A 230 12.19 10.98 14.12
N GLU A 231 12.57 10.26 13.07
CA GLU A 231 13.12 8.92 13.15
C GLU A 231 14.32 8.77 12.20
N GLN A 232 15.38 8.12 12.68
CA GLN A 232 16.53 7.79 11.83
C GLN A 232 16.24 6.48 11.07
N THR A 233 16.36 6.50 9.75
CA THR A 233 16.22 5.33 8.86
C THR A 233 17.45 5.23 7.95
N GLY A 234 18.39 4.34 8.30
CA GLY A 234 19.69 4.29 7.63
C GLY A 234 20.43 5.62 7.80
N GLU A 235 20.89 6.21 6.69
CA GLU A 235 21.55 7.52 6.67
C GLU A 235 20.57 8.70 6.55
N VAL A 236 19.27 8.44 6.40
CA VAL A 236 18.22 9.44 6.16
C VAL A 236 17.40 9.68 7.43
N GLU A 237 17.07 10.93 7.73
CA GLU A 237 16.03 11.26 8.72
C GLU A 237 14.64 11.22 8.07
N ALA A 238 13.79 10.29 8.51
CA ALA A 238 12.35 10.37 8.28
C ALA A 238 11.75 11.38 9.27
N ARG A 239 10.90 12.28 8.78
CA ARG A 239 10.24 13.30 9.61
C ARG A 239 8.75 13.42 9.32
N ALA A 240 7.98 13.83 10.32
CA ALA A 240 6.59 14.24 10.16
C ALA A 240 6.37 15.57 10.89
N TYR A 241 5.86 16.57 10.18
CA TYR A 241 5.49 17.88 10.71
C TYR A 241 3.98 18.02 10.68
N LEU A 242 3.34 17.88 11.84
CA LEU A 242 1.89 17.93 11.97
C LEU A 242 1.48 19.23 12.64
N ARG A 243 0.40 19.86 12.19
CA ARG A 243 -0.15 21.09 12.80
C ARG A 243 -0.90 20.79 14.09
N SER A 244 -1.37 19.55 14.26
CA SER A 244 -1.91 19.02 15.51
C SER A 244 -1.09 17.82 15.96
N ALA A 245 -0.77 17.73 17.25
CA ALA A 245 -0.01 16.61 17.78
C ALA A 245 -0.80 15.30 17.62
N ASP A 246 -0.25 14.36 16.85
CA ASP A 246 -0.78 13.03 16.62
C ASP A 246 0.38 12.06 16.36
N SER A 247 0.89 11.43 17.44
CA SER A 247 2.03 10.52 17.35
C SER A 247 1.72 9.27 16.52
N ASN A 248 0.46 8.81 16.54
CA ASN A 248 0.07 7.59 15.84
C ASN A 248 0.07 7.84 14.33
N LEU A 249 -0.47 8.98 13.90
CA LEU A 249 -0.41 9.40 12.50
C LEU A 249 1.03 9.61 12.05
N ALA A 250 1.83 10.36 12.83
CA ALA A 250 3.22 10.63 12.50
C ALA A 250 4.00 9.32 12.28
N THR A 251 3.87 8.35 13.18
CA THR A 251 4.64 7.11 13.06
C THR A 251 4.25 6.27 11.84
N LYS A 252 2.98 6.26 11.43
CA LYS A 252 2.57 5.59 10.18
C LYS A 252 3.37 6.10 8.96
N TYR A 253 3.61 7.41 8.90
CA TYR A 253 4.40 8.01 7.83
C TYR A 253 5.91 7.80 7.99
N LEU A 254 6.43 7.79 9.23
CA LEU A 254 7.83 7.46 9.51
C LEU A 254 8.15 6.01 9.08
N ASP A 255 7.32 5.06 9.48
CA ASP A 255 7.43 3.65 9.10
C ASP A 255 7.30 3.45 7.58
N ALA A 256 6.30 4.09 6.95
CA ALA A 256 6.13 4.04 5.50
C ALA A 256 7.36 4.60 4.76
N THR A 257 7.93 5.72 5.25
CA THR A 257 9.16 6.30 4.70
C THR A 257 10.31 5.31 4.77
N ALA A 258 10.56 4.72 5.95
CA ALA A 258 11.63 3.74 6.13
C ALA A 258 11.45 2.52 5.20
N ARG A 259 10.22 2.02 5.10
CA ARG A 259 9.87 0.88 4.24
C ARG A 259 10.08 1.17 2.75
N TYR A 260 9.71 2.36 2.28
CA TYR A 260 9.89 2.74 0.88
C TYR A 260 11.32 3.10 0.52
N LEU A 261 12.11 3.66 1.45
CA LEU A 261 13.55 3.78 1.26
C LEU A 261 14.19 2.39 1.10
N ALA A 262 13.81 1.41 1.94
CA ALA A 262 14.30 0.04 1.83
C ALA A 262 13.87 -0.67 0.53
N LEU A 263 12.76 -0.25 -0.10
CA LEU A 263 12.37 -0.71 -1.44
C LEU A 263 13.23 -0.06 -2.54
N TYR A 264 13.36 1.28 -2.52
CA TYR A 264 13.90 2.04 -3.64
C TYR A 264 15.43 2.16 -3.65
N GLU A 265 16.09 2.19 -2.50
CA GLU A 265 17.56 2.31 -2.45
C GLU A 265 18.26 1.13 -3.14
N PRO A 266 17.85 -0.15 -2.93
CA PRO A 266 18.38 -1.26 -3.72
C PRO A 266 18.08 -1.12 -5.21
N LEU A 267 16.90 -0.61 -5.58
CA LEU A 267 16.48 -0.51 -6.97
C LEU A 267 17.22 0.61 -7.72
N LEU A 268 17.46 1.76 -7.09
CA LEU A 268 17.84 3.01 -7.74
C LEU A 268 19.20 3.56 -7.29
N GLY A 269 19.67 3.18 -6.10
CA GLY A 269 20.82 3.74 -5.41
C GLY A 269 20.43 4.69 -4.27
N ASP A 270 21.42 5.14 -3.50
CA ASP A 270 21.23 5.89 -2.26
C ASP A 270 20.35 7.13 -2.42
N TYR A 271 19.46 7.33 -1.45
CA TYR A 271 18.56 8.47 -1.43
C TYR A 271 19.33 9.81 -1.46
N PRO A 272 18.89 10.82 -2.26
CA PRO A 272 19.71 11.99 -2.56
C PRO A 272 19.86 13.01 -1.43
N PHE A 273 18.98 12.99 -0.43
CA PHE A 273 18.91 14.03 0.60
C PHE A 273 19.16 13.47 2.00
N SER A 274 19.50 14.32 2.97
CA SER A 274 19.67 13.90 4.36
C SER A 274 18.35 13.60 5.08
N LYS A 275 17.21 14.03 4.51
CA LYS A 275 15.88 13.80 5.09
C LYS A 275 14.81 13.53 4.03
N PHE A 276 13.74 12.87 4.45
CA PHE A 276 12.43 12.95 3.80
C PHE A 276 11.38 13.28 4.86
N ALA A 277 10.46 14.20 4.56
CA ALA A 277 9.44 14.61 5.52
C ALA A 277 8.02 14.59 4.96
N LEU A 278 7.07 14.09 5.73
CA LEU A 278 5.67 14.50 5.59
C LEU A 278 5.49 15.88 6.24
N VAL A 279 4.84 16.80 5.55
CA VAL A 279 4.42 18.10 6.11
C VAL A 279 2.91 18.26 5.94
N GLU A 280 2.18 18.45 7.05
CA GLU A 280 0.75 18.75 7.04
C GLU A 280 0.53 20.20 6.60
N ASN A 281 -0.25 20.39 5.54
CA ASN A 281 -0.59 21.71 5.04
C ASN A 281 -1.80 22.31 5.76
N PHE A 282 -2.11 23.58 5.47
CA PHE A 282 -3.31 24.27 5.98
C PHE A 282 -4.49 24.33 5.01
N TRP A 283 -4.35 23.77 3.82
CA TRP A 283 -5.43 23.48 2.89
C TRP A 283 -5.18 22.14 2.17
N GLU A 284 -6.20 21.59 1.52
CA GLU A 284 -6.06 20.31 0.81
C GLU A 284 -5.10 20.41 -0.38
N THR A 285 -4.07 19.58 -0.36
CA THR A 285 -2.94 19.57 -1.33
C THR A 285 -2.33 18.17 -1.47
N GLY A 286 -1.55 17.98 -2.53
CA GLY A 286 -0.68 16.84 -2.75
C GLY A 286 0.52 17.25 -3.60
N PHE A 287 1.60 17.74 -2.97
CA PHE A 287 2.80 18.22 -3.67
C PHE A 287 4.07 17.49 -3.22
N GLY A 288 4.78 16.84 -4.14
CA GLY A 288 6.11 16.29 -3.93
C GLY A 288 7.22 17.31 -4.14
N MET A 289 7.97 17.62 -3.09
CA MET A 289 9.08 18.57 -3.11
C MET A 289 10.42 17.85 -2.87
N PRO A 290 11.56 18.49 -3.19
CA PRO A 290 12.85 17.92 -2.84
C PRO A 290 12.96 17.74 -1.32
N SER A 291 13.17 16.50 -0.86
CA SER A 291 13.30 16.08 0.54
C SER A 291 12.05 16.17 1.43
N PHE A 292 10.86 16.44 0.90
CA PHE A 292 9.59 16.41 1.66
C PHE A 292 8.36 16.43 0.76
N THR A 293 7.21 16.02 1.27
CA THR A 293 5.90 16.18 0.62
C THR A 293 4.98 17.03 1.47
N LEU A 294 4.17 17.87 0.83
CA LEU A 294 3.18 18.74 1.46
C LEU A 294 1.78 18.22 1.13
N LEU A 295 1.09 17.69 2.14
CA LEU A 295 -0.20 17.03 1.99
C LEU A 295 -1.29 17.71 2.83
N GLY A 296 -2.52 17.68 2.31
CA GLY A 296 -3.69 18.25 2.96
C GLY A 296 -4.06 17.60 4.30
N PRO A 297 -4.67 18.33 5.23
CA PRO A 297 -5.01 17.80 6.55
C PRO A 297 -6.00 16.62 6.46
N GLN A 298 -7.01 16.65 5.58
CA GLN A 298 -7.89 15.49 5.45
C GLN A 298 -7.18 14.34 4.74
N VAL A 299 -6.42 14.64 3.68
CA VAL A 299 -5.70 13.64 2.87
C VAL A 299 -4.79 12.78 3.74
N ILE A 300 -3.97 13.38 4.62
CA ILE A 300 -2.99 12.59 5.38
C ILE A 300 -3.62 11.56 6.32
N ARG A 301 -4.90 11.70 6.66
CA ARG A 301 -5.61 10.81 7.59
C ARG A 301 -6.26 9.61 6.88
N PHE A 302 -6.31 9.59 5.55
CA PHE A 302 -6.83 8.45 4.82
C PHE A 302 -5.81 7.31 4.72
N PRO A 303 -6.15 6.07 5.12
CA PRO A 303 -5.20 4.95 5.13
C PRO A 303 -4.58 4.64 3.77
N PHE A 304 -5.37 4.75 2.69
CA PHE A 304 -4.92 4.40 1.34
C PHE A 304 -3.80 5.30 0.79
N ILE A 305 -3.61 6.50 1.35
CA ILE A 305 -2.57 7.44 0.87
C ILE A 305 -1.18 6.87 1.07
N LEU A 306 -0.97 6.10 2.14
CA LEU A 306 0.32 5.46 2.42
C LEU A 306 0.72 4.47 1.34
N GLU A 307 -0.22 3.87 0.61
CA GLU A 307 0.01 2.82 -0.39
C GLU A 307 -0.32 3.27 -1.83
N SER A 308 -0.71 4.53 -2.02
CA SER A 308 -0.99 5.12 -3.32
C SER A 308 -0.11 6.33 -3.59
N SER A 309 -0.50 7.52 -3.15
CA SER A 309 0.22 8.76 -3.48
C SER A 309 1.53 8.93 -2.72
N TYR A 310 1.64 8.51 -1.45
CA TYR A 310 2.86 8.73 -0.66
C TYR A 310 4.15 8.11 -1.27
N PRO A 311 4.16 6.84 -1.73
CA PRO A 311 5.34 6.27 -2.37
C PRO A 311 5.70 6.98 -3.69
N HIS A 312 4.72 7.51 -4.42
CA HIS A 312 4.92 8.31 -5.63
C HIS A 312 5.68 9.61 -5.31
N GLU A 313 5.24 10.37 -4.31
CA GLU A 313 5.90 11.62 -3.89
C GLU A 313 7.31 11.39 -3.33
N LEU A 314 7.49 10.28 -2.59
CA LEU A 314 8.81 9.90 -2.11
C LEU A 314 9.75 9.58 -3.29
N LEU A 315 9.26 8.83 -4.28
CA LEU A 315 10.03 8.41 -5.44
C LEU A 315 10.47 9.60 -6.34
N HIS A 316 9.71 10.69 -6.35
CA HIS A 316 10.11 11.92 -7.04
C HIS A 316 11.47 12.49 -6.57
N ASN A 317 11.94 12.08 -5.39
CA ASN A 317 13.27 12.47 -4.91
C ASN A 317 14.41 11.88 -5.74
N TRP A 318 14.23 10.73 -6.40
CA TRP A 318 15.16 10.25 -7.43
C TRP A 318 14.84 10.88 -8.79
N TRP A 319 13.56 10.93 -9.17
CA TRP A 319 13.11 11.36 -10.49
C TRP A 319 12.25 12.63 -10.43
N GLY A 320 12.73 13.75 -10.96
CA GLY A 320 12.04 15.03 -10.86
C GLY A 320 12.72 15.99 -9.89
N ASN A 321 13.14 15.51 -8.71
CA ASN A 321 13.85 16.32 -7.71
C ASN A 321 15.32 15.90 -7.51
N GLY A 322 15.71 14.70 -7.97
CA GLY A 322 17.07 14.17 -7.91
C GLY A 322 17.77 14.24 -9.27
N VAL A 323 17.15 13.66 -10.29
CA VAL A 323 17.49 13.89 -11.70
C VAL A 323 16.35 14.70 -12.32
N TYR A 324 16.67 15.88 -12.82
CA TYR A 324 15.68 16.81 -13.34
C TYR A 324 15.36 16.48 -14.81
N PRO A 325 14.09 16.51 -15.23
CA PRO A 325 13.76 16.47 -16.65
C PRO A 325 14.28 17.70 -17.37
N ASP A 326 14.77 17.52 -18.59
CA ASP A 326 14.87 18.62 -19.53
C ASP A 326 13.49 18.91 -20.13
N TYR A 327 12.75 19.82 -19.50
CA TYR A 327 11.40 20.20 -19.93
C TYR A 327 11.34 20.78 -21.34
N GLU A 328 12.46 21.24 -21.93
CA GLU A 328 12.48 21.67 -23.34
C GLU A 328 12.37 20.49 -24.31
N THR A 329 12.75 19.29 -23.89
CA THR A 329 12.74 18.06 -24.71
C THR A 329 11.81 16.97 -24.17
N GLY A 330 11.00 17.28 -23.17
CA GLY A 330 9.92 16.44 -22.66
C GLY A 330 10.16 15.89 -21.25
N ASN A 331 9.08 15.82 -20.47
CA ASN A 331 9.09 15.32 -19.10
C ASN A 331 8.96 13.78 -19.08
N TRP A 332 10.08 13.09 -18.90
CA TRP A 332 10.11 11.62 -18.78
C TRP A 332 9.88 11.11 -17.34
N SER A 333 9.99 11.96 -16.32
CA SER A 333 10.02 11.52 -14.92
C SER A 333 8.64 11.11 -14.43
N GLU A 334 7.57 11.81 -14.80
CA GLU A 334 6.20 11.49 -14.36
C GLU A 334 5.81 10.05 -14.70
N GLY A 335 6.07 9.62 -15.93
CA GLY A 335 5.80 8.25 -16.36
C GLY A 335 6.70 7.22 -15.69
N LEU A 336 7.96 7.56 -15.39
CA LEU A 336 8.87 6.65 -14.68
C LEU A 336 8.46 6.49 -13.20
N THR A 337 8.10 7.60 -12.54
CA THR A 337 7.60 7.60 -11.17
C THR A 337 6.31 6.80 -11.08
N ALA A 338 5.35 7.04 -11.99
CA ALA A 338 4.13 6.24 -12.05
C ALA A 338 4.41 4.75 -12.35
N TYR A 339 5.42 4.43 -13.17
CA TYR A 339 5.80 3.04 -13.44
C TYR A 339 6.33 2.33 -12.19
N LEU A 340 7.19 3.00 -11.44
CA LEU A 340 7.88 2.42 -10.28
C LEU A 340 7.15 2.60 -8.95
N ALA A 341 6.03 3.32 -8.92
CA ALA A 341 5.15 3.42 -7.75
C ALA A 341 3.76 2.84 -8.08
N ASP A 342 2.94 3.56 -8.85
CA ASP A 342 1.55 3.21 -9.10
C ASP A 342 1.39 1.86 -9.81
N HIS A 343 2.16 1.61 -10.87
CA HIS A 343 2.13 0.33 -11.59
C HIS A 343 2.83 -0.78 -10.82
N LEU A 344 4.02 -0.53 -10.26
CA LEU A 344 4.79 -1.53 -9.52
C LEU A 344 4.00 -2.14 -8.36
N PHE A 345 3.28 -1.34 -7.59
CA PHE A 345 2.49 -1.85 -6.46
C PHE A 345 1.36 -2.77 -6.95
N ARG A 346 0.75 -2.45 -8.10
CA ARG A 346 -0.23 -3.33 -8.75
C ARG A 346 0.43 -4.57 -9.32
N GLU A 347 1.66 -4.47 -9.82
CA GLU A 347 2.45 -5.61 -10.29
C GLU A 347 2.79 -6.58 -9.15
N MET A 348 3.12 -6.07 -7.96
CA MET A 348 3.33 -6.86 -6.74
C MET A 348 2.06 -7.65 -6.34
N ASP A 349 0.88 -7.10 -6.59
CA ASP A 349 -0.41 -7.78 -6.40
C ASP A 349 -0.79 -8.75 -7.55
N GLY A 350 0.07 -8.93 -8.55
CA GLY A 350 -0.23 -9.72 -9.77
C GLY A 350 -1.16 -9.02 -10.77
N LEU A 351 -1.50 -7.75 -10.53
CA LEU A 351 -2.46 -6.93 -11.31
C LEU A 351 -1.78 -5.89 -12.21
N GLY A 352 -0.47 -6.03 -12.47
CA GLY A 352 0.29 -5.10 -13.29
C GLY A 352 -0.21 -4.99 -14.74
N HIS A 353 -0.66 -6.12 -15.33
CA HIS A 353 -1.23 -6.15 -16.68
C HIS A 353 -2.58 -5.43 -16.77
N GLU A 354 -3.41 -5.51 -15.73
CA GLU A 354 -4.67 -4.76 -15.65
C GLU A 354 -4.42 -3.25 -15.56
N TYR A 355 -3.40 -2.82 -14.81
CA TYR A 355 -3.02 -1.41 -14.77
C TYR A 355 -2.51 -0.91 -16.14
N ARG A 356 -1.72 -1.72 -16.85
CA ARG A 356 -1.28 -1.39 -18.23
C ARG A 356 -2.47 -1.28 -19.18
N LYS A 357 -3.39 -2.25 -19.14
CA LYS A 357 -4.65 -2.20 -19.90
C LYS A 357 -5.44 -0.92 -19.60
N GLU A 358 -5.52 -0.51 -18.35
CA GLU A 358 -6.17 0.74 -17.94
C GLU A 358 -5.49 1.95 -18.61
N MET A 359 -4.16 2.02 -18.65
CA MET A 359 -3.44 3.12 -19.32
C MET A 359 -3.74 3.15 -20.82
N LEU A 360 -3.78 2.00 -21.50
CA LEU A 360 -4.14 1.92 -22.92
C LEU A 360 -5.59 2.33 -23.17
N ALA A 361 -6.51 1.93 -22.28
CA ALA A 361 -7.92 2.31 -22.35
C ALA A 361 -8.10 3.83 -22.15
N ARG A 362 -7.38 4.44 -21.20
CA ARG A 362 -7.39 5.91 -21.00
C ARG A 362 -6.92 6.64 -22.25
N TYR A 363 -5.84 6.19 -22.88
CA TYR A 363 -5.38 6.78 -24.14
C TYR A 363 -6.46 6.66 -25.24
N LYS A 364 -7.09 5.49 -25.38
CA LYS A 364 -8.16 5.28 -26.36
C LYS A 364 -9.41 6.13 -26.11
N ASN A 365 -9.73 6.42 -24.85
CA ASN A 365 -10.97 7.10 -24.47
C ASN A 365 -10.84 8.63 -24.39
N TYR A 366 -9.67 9.15 -24.01
CA TYR A 366 -9.50 10.58 -23.76
C TYR A 366 -8.61 11.31 -24.77
N VAL A 367 -7.96 10.61 -25.70
CA VAL A 367 -7.07 11.25 -26.68
C VAL A 367 -7.72 11.21 -28.06
N SER A 368 -8.41 12.30 -28.40
CA SER A 368 -8.94 12.52 -29.75
C SER A 368 -7.81 12.89 -30.75
N GLU A 369 -8.07 12.84 -32.06
CA GLU A 369 -7.05 13.14 -33.09
C GLU A 369 -6.46 14.57 -32.98
N GLY A 370 -7.17 15.50 -32.33
CA GLY A 370 -6.71 16.88 -32.12
C GLY A 370 -5.93 17.10 -30.80
N GLU A 371 -5.98 16.13 -29.89
CA GLU A 371 -5.42 16.25 -28.53
C GLU A 371 -4.18 15.38 -28.31
N ASP A 372 -3.80 14.55 -29.27
CA ASP A 372 -2.59 13.74 -29.21
C ASP A 372 -1.32 14.55 -29.53
N PHE A 373 -0.22 14.25 -28.83
CA PHE A 373 1.05 14.95 -28.99
C PHE A 373 2.26 14.05 -28.72
N PRO A 374 3.44 14.36 -29.29
CA PRO A 374 4.69 13.65 -28.98
C PRO A 374 5.11 13.83 -27.51
N LEU A 375 5.71 12.81 -26.89
CA LEU A 375 6.22 12.91 -25.52
C LEU A 375 7.29 14.01 -25.37
N ALA A 376 8.02 14.32 -26.44
CA ALA A 376 8.97 15.43 -26.47
C ALA A 376 8.34 16.82 -26.20
N GLN A 377 7.00 16.93 -26.26
CA GLN A 377 6.26 18.16 -25.98
C GLN A 377 5.56 18.14 -24.61
N PHE A 378 5.61 17.02 -23.88
CA PHE A 378 4.99 16.90 -22.57
C PHE A 378 5.79 17.68 -21.53
N THR A 379 5.13 18.56 -20.77
CA THR A 379 5.76 19.28 -19.66
C THR A 379 5.08 18.97 -18.34
N SER A 380 3.76 19.15 -18.29
CA SER A 380 2.92 18.85 -17.14
C SER A 380 1.49 18.48 -17.57
N ARG A 381 0.72 17.89 -16.66
CA ARG A 381 -0.69 17.56 -16.88
C ARG A 381 -1.58 18.80 -16.77
N ASN A 382 -2.49 18.98 -17.71
CA ASN A 382 -3.55 19.99 -17.67
C ASN A 382 -4.94 19.48 -18.09
N SER A 383 -5.04 18.21 -18.52
CA SER A 383 -6.26 17.58 -19.04
C SER A 383 -6.18 16.05 -18.92
N ALA A 384 -7.29 15.34 -19.15
CA ALA A 384 -7.30 13.88 -19.18
C ALA A 384 -6.46 13.33 -20.35
N ALA A 385 -6.50 14.00 -21.50
CA ALA A 385 -5.68 13.70 -22.67
C ALA A 385 -4.18 13.83 -22.35
N THR A 386 -3.76 14.97 -21.76
CA THR A 386 -2.35 15.17 -21.40
C THR A 386 -1.87 14.20 -20.32
N GLN A 387 -2.76 13.76 -19.42
CA GLN A 387 -2.44 12.69 -18.47
C GLN A 387 -2.24 11.34 -19.18
N ALA A 388 -3.16 10.96 -20.07
CA ALA A 388 -3.10 9.69 -20.77
C ALA A 388 -1.83 9.58 -21.64
N VAL A 389 -1.41 10.68 -22.27
CA VAL A 389 -0.15 10.75 -23.03
C VAL A 389 1.05 10.86 -22.08
N GLY A 390 1.12 11.92 -21.27
CA GLY A 390 2.30 12.26 -20.48
C GLY A 390 2.66 11.24 -19.39
N TYR A 391 1.65 10.67 -18.72
CA TYR A 391 1.86 9.60 -17.73
C TYR A 391 1.74 8.24 -18.41
N GLY A 392 0.59 7.96 -19.05
CA GLY A 392 0.28 6.61 -19.55
C GLY A 392 1.22 6.12 -20.65
N LYS A 393 1.42 6.91 -21.72
CA LYS A 393 2.32 6.52 -22.82
C LYS A 393 3.79 6.52 -22.39
N THR A 394 4.21 7.45 -21.53
CA THR A 394 5.58 7.45 -20.97
C THR A 394 5.82 6.25 -20.05
N LEU A 395 4.86 5.86 -19.21
CA LEU A 395 4.92 4.65 -18.40
C LEU A 395 5.08 3.41 -19.28
N MET A 396 4.28 3.29 -20.34
CA MET A 396 4.39 2.18 -21.28
C MET A 396 5.72 2.19 -22.05
N LEU A 397 6.30 3.36 -22.33
CA LEU A 397 7.66 3.45 -22.90
C LEU A 397 8.69 2.79 -21.97
N TRP A 398 8.65 3.09 -20.67
CA TRP A 398 9.55 2.47 -19.68
C TRP A 398 9.32 0.97 -19.52
N HIS A 399 8.05 0.54 -19.51
CA HIS A 399 7.71 -0.88 -19.49
C HIS A 399 8.25 -1.63 -20.72
N MET A 400 8.02 -1.10 -21.93
CA MET A 400 8.55 -1.68 -23.16
C MET A 400 10.07 -1.68 -23.18
N LEU A 401 10.72 -0.63 -22.65
CA LEU A 401 12.19 -0.59 -22.52
C LEU A 401 12.72 -1.68 -21.58
N ARG A 402 12.03 -1.94 -20.46
CA ARG A 402 12.32 -3.08 -19.56
C ARG A 402 12.23 -4.40 -20.32
N LEU A 403 11.15 -4.65 -21.06
CA LEU A 403 10.98 -5.88 -21.85
C LEU A 403 12.02 -6.06 -22.96
N GLU A 404 12.45 -4.94 -23.53
CA GLU A 404 13.49 -4.89 -24.52
C GLU A 404 14.85 -5.33 -23.94
N LEU A 405 15.17 -4.94 -22.71
CA LEU A 405 16.48 -5.19 -22.08
C LEU A 405 16.53 -6.43 -21.17
N GLY A 406 15.41 -6.79 -20.56
CA GLY A 406 15.34 -7.66 -19.38
C GLY A 406 15.59 -6.91 -18.06
N ASP A 407 15.10 -7.49 -16.97
CA ASP A 407 15.03 -6.84 -15.65
C ASP A 407 16.41 -6.44 -15.11
N GLU A 408 17.42 -7.31 -15.20
CA GLU A 408 18.76 -7.04 -14.67
C GLU A 408 19.39 -5.78 -15.31
N LEU A 409 19.40 -5.70 -16.64
CA LEU A 409 19.96 -4.57 -17.36
C LEU A 409 19.12 -3.31 -17.20
N PHE A 410 17.81 -3.44 -17.08
CA PHE A 410 16.91 -2.31 -16.83
C PHE A 410 17.22 -1.67 -15.46
N ILE A 411 17.29 -2.47 -14.39
CA ILE A 411 17.62 -2.00 -13.04
C ILE A 411 19.02 -1.37 -13.00
N ASP A 412 20.03 -2.03 -13.59
CA ASP A 412 21.37 -1.47 -13.68
C ASP A 412 21.42 -0.16 -14.47
N GLY A 413 20.57 -0.04 -15.49
CA GLY A 413 20.39 1.19 -16.24
C GLY A 413 19.76 2.31 -15.42
N LEU A 414 18.73 2.04 -14.63
CA LEU A 414 18.15 3.01 -13.70
C LEU A 414 19.20 3.52 -12.70
N ARG A 415 19.97 2.61 -12.07
CA ARG A 415 21.04 2.99 -11.14
C ARG A 415 22.12 3.83 -11.80
N LYS A 416 22.56 3.47 -13.01
CA LYS A 416 23.56 4.26 -13.75
C LYS A 416 23.01 5.62 -14.19
N PHE A 417 21.76 5.65 -14.63
CA PHE A 417 21.10 6.89 -15.03
C PHE A 417 21.03 7.87 -13.86
N TYR A 418 20.55 7.41 -12.71
CA TYR A 418 20.53 8.20 -11.48
C TYR A 418 21.93 8.70 -11.11
N ASN A 419 22.93 7.82 -11.04
CA ASN A 419 24.28 8.21 -10.65
C ASN A 419 24.96 9.20 -11.62
N ASN A 420 24.72 9.06 -12.93
CA ASN A 420 25.32 9.93 -13.94
C ASN A 420 24.72 11.34 -13.96
N PHE A 421 23.41 11.44 -13.69
CA PHE A 421 22.65 12.69 -13.80
C PHE A 421 22.14 13.24 -12.46
N LYS A 422 22.62 12.71 -11.32
CA LYS A 422 22.25 13.20 -9.99
C LYS A 422 22.52 14.70 -9.89
N PHE A 423 21.46 15.45 -9.56
CA PHE A 423 21.36 16.92 -9.53
C PHE A 423 21.70 17.63 -10.85
N GLN A 424 21.40 16.99 -11.98
CA GLN A 424 21.54 17.52 -13.32
C GLN A 424 20.24 17.32 -14.10
N ARG A 425 20.08 18.05 -15.22
CA ARG A 425 19.00 17.82 -16.18
C ARG A 425 19.37 16.69 -17.14
N ALA A 426 18.39 15.87 -17.50
CA ALA A 426 18.53 14.80 -18.48
C ALA A 426 17.37 14.83 -19.48
N SER A 427 17.68 14.54 -20.74
CA SER A 427 16.72 14.45 -21.84
C SER A 427 16.39 12.99 -22.19
N PHE A 428 15.37 12.77 -23.02
CA PHE A 428 15.14 11.45 -23.63
C PHE A 428 16.33 10.94 -24.45
N ALA A 429 17.12 11.83 -25.05
CA ALA A 429 18.32 11.44 -25.81
C ALA A 429 19.43 10.92 -24.89
N ASP A 430 19.57 11.48 -23.69
CA ASP A 430 20.53 10.99 -22.70
C ASP A 430 20.16 9.58 -22.21
N ILE A 431 18.86 9.35 -21.99
CA ILE A 431 18.31 8.04 -21.65
C ILE A 431 18.57 7.05 -22.79
N GLU A 432 18.24 7.40 -24.03
CA GLU A 432 18.49 6.57 -25.21
C GLU A 432 19.96 6.17 -25.32
N ASN A 433 20.88 7.13 -25.21
CA ASN A 433 22.32 6.89 -25.31
C ASN A 433 22.81 5.91 -24.23
N LEU A 434 22.40 6.14 -22.98
CA LEU A 434 22.76 5.29 -21.85
C LEU A 434 22.27 3.85 -22.03
N PHE A 435 21.00 3.67 -22.36
CA PHE A 435 20.41 2.34 -22.49
C PHE A 435 20.86 1.62 -23.77
N SER A 436 21.22 2.36 -24.83
CA SER A 436 21.84 1.78 -26.03
C SER A 436 23.24 1.22 -25.72
N GLU A 437 24.04 1.98 -24.97
CA GLU A 437 25.37 1.53 -24.52
C GLU A 437 25.25 0.29 -23.63
N LEU A 438 24.34 0.32 -22.65
CA LEU A 438 24.10 -0.78 -21.72
C LEU A 438 23.60 -2.06 -22.39
N GLY A 439 22.63 -1.93 -23.30
CA GLY A 439 22.07 -3.05 -24.05
C GLY A 439 22.99 -3.56 -25.16
N GLY A 440 24.08 -2.86 -25.46
CA GLY A 440 24.99 -3.19 -26.57
C GLY A 440 24.33 -3.15 -27.95
N ARG A 441 23.25 -2.36 -28.10
CA ARG A 441 22.46 -2.23 -29.34
C ARG A 441 21.87 -0.84 -29.47
N ASP A 442 21.65 -0.41 -30.70
CA ASP A 442 21.10 0.91 -31.02
C ASP A 442 19.59 0.97 -30.76
N LEU A 443 19.15 1.80 -29.81
CA LEU A 443 17.73 2.01 -29.46
C LEU A 443 17.14 3.27 -30.10
N SER A 444 17.87 3.97 -30.99
CA SER A 444 17.40 5.23 -31.60
C SER A 444 16.06 5.10 -32.31
N SER A 445 15.83 3.99 -33.02
CA SER A 445 14.55 3.74 -33.69
C SER A 445 13.40 3.51 -32.70
N PHE A 446 13.67 2.90 -31.55
CA PHE A 446 12.70 2.69 -30.48
C PHE A 446 12.28 4.01 -29.84
N PHE A 447 13.25 4.85 -29.44
CA PHE A 447 12.95 6.16 -28.86
C PHE A 447 12.31 7.10 -29.88
N ALA A 448 12.80 7.15 -31.12
CA ALA A 448 12.24 8.03 -32.14
C ALA A 448 10.74 7.78 -32.39
N GLN A 449 10.30 6.51 -32.45
CA GLN A 449 8.88 6.22 -32.71
C GLN A 449 7.97 6.49 -31.51
N TRP A 450 8.47 6.41 -30.28
CA TRP A 450 7.63 6.57 -29.09
C TRP A 450 7.68 7.98 -28.51
N VAL A 451 8.82 8.66 -28.61
CA VAL A 451 9.02 10.02 -28.07
C VAL A 451 8.57 11.09 -29.07
N ASN A 452 8.86 10.91 -30.36
CA ASN A 452 8.67 11.99 -31.35
C ASN A 452 7.40 11.83 -32.21
N ARG A 453 6.75 10.65 -32.20
CA ARG A 453 5.57 10.35 -33.02
C ARG A 453 4.29 10.39 -32.20
N THR A 454 3.23 10.93 -32.78
CA THR A 454 1.85 10.77 -32.30
C THR A 454 1.25 9.42 -32.73
N GLY A 455 0.13 9.05 -32.14
CA GLY A 455 -0.65 7.86 -32.43
C GLY A 455 -0.13 6.61 -31.74
N ALA A 456 -0.91 5.54 -31.90
CA ALA A 456 -0.60 4.20 -31.43
C ALA A 456 -0.90 3.16 -32.55
N PRO A 457 -0.16 2.03 -32.61
CA PRO A 457 -0.46 0.95 -33.55
C PRO A 457 -1.84 0.34 -33.28
N LYS A 458 -2.50 -0.12 -34.35
CA LYS A 458 -3.73 -0.92 -34.28
C LYS A 458 -3.40 -2.31 -34.80
N LEU A 459 -3.57 -3.34 -33.97
CA LEU A 459 -3.20 -4.71 -34.29
C LEU A 459 -4.43 -5.56 -34.65
N ALA A 460 -4.26 -6.48 -35.58
CA ALA A 460 -5.22 -7.53 -35.89
C ALA A 460 -4.49 -8.85 -36.13
N VAL A 461 -5.14 -9.96 -35.79
CA VAL A 461 -4.59 -11.31 -35.99
C VAL A 461 -5.58 -12.20 -36.75
N THR A 462 -5.06 -13.04 -37.64
CA THR A 462 -5.81 -14.12 -38.28
C THR A 462 -4.96 -15.38 -38.29
N VAL A 463 -5.59 -16.55 -38.07
CA VAL A 463 -4.90 -17.84 -38.08
C VAL A 463 -5.50 -18.70 -39.20
N GLU A 464 -4.63 -19.21 -40.07
CA GLU A 464 -4.98 -20.05 -41.20
C GLU A 464 -4.27 -21.41 -41.09
N GLU A 465 -5.00 -22.50 -41.33
CA GLU A 465 -4.39 -23.83 -41.44
C GLU A 465 -3.52 -23.93 -42.70
N LEU A 466 -2.34 -24.54 -42.56
CA LEU A 466 -1.46 -24.90 -43.66
C LEU A 466 -1.33 -26.43 -43.78
N ASN A 467 -0.87 -26.87 -44.94
CA ASN A 467 -0.54 -28.28 -45.16
C ASN A 467 0.56 -28.75 -44.20
N GLY A 468 0.41 -29.97 -43.66
CA GLY A 468 1.45 -30.59 -42.82
C GLY A 468 1.30 -30.37 -41.32
N ASN A 469 0.07 -30.16 -40.82
CA ASN A 469 -0.24 -29.94 -39.40
C ASN A 469 0.41 -28.66 -38.84
N GLN A 470 0.34 -27.58 -39.61
CA GLN A 470 0.90 -26.27 -39.25
C GLN A 470 -0.19 -25.19 -39.40
N ALA A 471 -0.03 -24.09 -38.68
CA ALA A 471 -0.82 -22.88 -38.86
C ALA A 471 0.05 -21.69 -39.23
N ARG A 472 -0.48 -20.83 -40.10
CA ARG A 472 0.04 -19.50 -40.34
C ARG A 472 -0.73 -18.51 -39.48
N ILE A 473 -0.03 -17.84 -38.58
CA ILE A 473 -0.57 -16.73 -37.80
C ILE A 473 -0.13 -15.44 -38.49
N MET A 474 -1.09 -14.70 -39.03
CA MET A 474 -0.87 -13.43 -39.71
C MET A 474 -1.21 -12.28 -38.77
N PHE A 475 -0.29 -11.33 -38.65
CA PHE A 475 -0.47 -10.08 -37.90
C PHE A 475 -0.57 -8.92 -38.88
N ALA A 476 -1.44 -7.97 -38.58
CA ALA A 476 -1.59 -6.75 -39.37
C ALA A 476 -1.57 -5.51 -38.48
N GLN A 477 -0.86 -4.48 -38.93
CA GLN A 477 -0.90 -3.13 -38.38
C GLN A 477 -1.83 -2.25 -39.23
N THR A 478 -3.04 -1.98 -38.74
CA THR A 478 -4.15 -1.41 -39.54
C THR A 478 -4.26 0.12 -39.49
N GLN A 479 -3.43 0.80 -38.71
CA GLN A 479 -3.39 2.27 -38.67
C GLN A 479 -2.93 2.88 -40.00
N PHE A 480 -3.28 4.14 -40.28
CA PHE A 480 -3.00 4.80 -41.57
C PHE A 480 -1.50 5.10 -41.82
N GLY A 481 -0.76 5.56 -40.80
CA GLY A 481 0.66 5.93 -40.93
C GLY A 481 1.63 4.75 -41.01
N ASP A 482 2.94 5.01 -41.01
CA ASP A 482 3.99 3.98 -41.10
C ASP A 482 3.86 2.89 -40.02
N PRO A 483 4.28 1.64 -40.30
CA PRO A 483 4.29 0.59 -39.28
C PRO A 483 5.20 0.97 -38.12
N TYR A 484 4.81 0.58 -36.91
CA TYR A 484 5.67 0.64 -35.74
C TYR A 484 6.55 -0.61 -35.72
N LEU A 485 7.78 -0.47 -35.21
CA LEU A 485 8.63 -1.62 -34.91
C LEU A 485 8.20 -2.15 -33.54
N LEU A 486 7.62 -3.34 -33.50
CA LEU A 486 7.04 -3.91 -32.28
C LEU A 486 7.62 -5.29 -32.00
N LYS A 487 7.79 -5.59 -30.72
CA LYS A 487 8.03 -6.93 -30.20
C LYS A 487 6.78 -7.33 -29.41
N VAL A 488 5.97 -8.22 -29.97
CA VAL A 488 4.63 -8.53 -29.45
C VAL A 488 4.61 -9.95 -28.87
N PRO A 489 4.29 -10.13 -27.58
CA PRO A 489 4.17 -11.46 -27.00
C PRO A 489 2.92 -12.18 -27.53
N VAL A 490 3.04 -13.46 -27.86
CA VAL A 490 1.97 -14.28 -28.45
C VAL A 490 1.90 -15.61 -27.70
N ALA A 491 0.79 -15.86 -27.02
CA ALA A 491 0.50 -17.09 -26.30
C ALA A 491 -0.24 -18.10 -27.19
N LEU A 492 0.29 -19.32 -27.28
CA LEU A 492 -0.29 -20.45 -28.00
C LEU A 492 -0.78 -21.50 -27.01
N PHE A 493 -2.06 -21.84 -27.08
CA PHE A 493 -2.70 -22.83 -26.20
C PHE A 493 -2.84 -24.16 -26.93
N TYR A 494 -2.25 -25.22 -26.39
CA TYR A 494 -2.29 -26.56 -26.97
C TYR A 494 -3.08 -27.53 -26.08
N GLU A 495 -3.83 -28.42 -26.72
CA GLU A 495 -4.52 -29.50 -26.04
C GLU A 495 -3.53 -30.40 -25.28
N GLY A 496 -3.86 -30.67 -24.01
CA GLY A 496 -3.07 -31.52 -23.11
C GLY A 496 -1.90 -30.83 -22.43
N GLU A 497 -1.68 -29.53 -22.66
CA GLU A 497 -0.67 -28.73 -21.95
C GLU A 497 -1.34 -27.94 -20.82
N SER A 498 -0.69 -27.89 -19.65
CA SER A 498 -1.21 -27.16 -18.49
C SER A 498 -1.01 -25.64 -18.59
N GLU A 499 -0.02 -25.20 -19.36
CA GLU A 499 0.35 -23.79 -19.54
C GLU A 499 0.54 -23.49 -21.04
N PRO A 500 0.26 -22.25 -21.49
CA PRO A 500 0.48 -21.86 -22.88
C PRO A 500 1.96 -21.59 -23.17
N LYS A 501 2.34 -21.72 -24.44
CA LYS A 501 3.68 -21.35 -24.92
C LYS A 501 3.67 -19.89 -25.38
N ILE A 502 4.51 -19.04 -24.79
CA ILE A 502 4.61 -17.61 -25.12
C ILE A 502 5.83 -17.36 -26.01
N TYR A 503 5.63 -16.64 -27.11
CA TYR A 503 6.68 -16.27 -28.06
C TYR A 503 6.66 -14.77 -28.33
N ASP A 504 7.83 -14.15 -28.38
CA ASP A 504 7.97 -12.78 -28.84
C ASP A 504 8.05 -12.71 -30.37
N VAL A 505 7.07 -12.06 -31.00
CA VAL A 505 7.01 -11.87 -32.45
C VAL A 505 7.42 -10.45 -32.82
N SER A 506 8.47 -10.30 -33.62
CA SER A 506 8.88 -9.00 -34.17
C SER A 506 8.00 -8.61 -35.35
N LEU A 507 7.28 -7.50 -35.24
CA LEU A 507 6.49 -6.89 -36.31
C LEU A 507 7.22 -5.65 -36.83
N THR A 508 7.76 -5.75 -38.04
CA THR A 508 8.56 -4.67 -38.68
C THR A 508 7.85 -4.02 -39.87
N GLN A 509 6.75 -4.63 -40.32
CA GLN A 509 6.00 -4.25 -41.50
C GLN A 509 4.49 -4.23 -41.20
N LYS A 510 3.71 -3.74 -42.17
CA LYS A 510 2.25 -3.67 -42.06
C LYS A 510 1.58 -5.03 -41.91
N THR A 511 2.18 -6.08 -42.46
CA THR A 511 1.68 -7.45 -42.37
C THR A 511 2.85 -8.40 -42.17
N GLU A 512 2.80 -9.23 -41.14
CA GLU A 512 3.84 -10.20 -40.81
C GLU A 512 3.19 -11.58 -40.62
N GLY A 513 3.88 -12.66 -40.97
CA GLY A 513 3.34 -14.02 -40.83
C GLY A 513 4.34 -14.93 -40.14
N VAL A 514 3.89 -15.65 -39.10
CA VAL A 514 4.68 -16.68 -38.41
C VAL A 514 4.01 -18.05 -38.54
N ILE A 515 4.82 -19.10 -38.38
CA ILE A 515 4.34 -20.49 -38.45
C ILE A 515 4.30 -21.07 -37.04
N ALA A 516 3.18 -21.67 -36.69
CA ALA A 516 3.01 -22.52 -35.52
C ALA A 516 2.86 -23.97 -35.96
N ASP A 517 3.55 -24.88 -35.27
CA ASP A 517 3.44 -26.33 -35.50
C ASP A 517 2.25 -26.92 -34.71
N GLU A 518 1.91 -28.18 -35.00
CA GLU A 518 0.88 -28.95 -34.28
C GLU A 518 -0.52 -28.30 -34.28
N PHE A 519 -0.96 -27.77 -35.44
CA PHE A 519 -2.27 -27.12 -35.58
C PHE A 519 -3.45 -27.97 -35.08
N ASP A 520 -3.39 -29.30 -35.23
CA ASP A 520 -4.40 -30.23 -34.73
C ASP A 520 -4.64 -30.06 -33.22
N ARG A 521 -3.57 -29.87 -32.44
CA ARG A 521 -3.61 -29.64 -31.00
C ARG A 521 -3.77 -28.18 -30.62
N LEU A 522 -3.49 -27.22 -31.50
CA LEU A 522 -3.64 -25.79 -31.23
C LEU A 522 -5.11 -25.45 -30.97
N GLN A 523 -5.44 -25.03 -29.75
CA GLN A 523 -6.80 -24.65 -29.34
C GLN A 523 -7.05 -23.17 -29.54
N ALA A 524 -6.05 -22.33 -29.25
CA ALA A 524 -6.18 -20.88 -29.36
C ALA A 524 -4.84 -20.14 -29.48
N VAL A 525 -4.93 -18.90 -29.95
CA VAL A 525 -3.84 -17.91 -30.02
C VAL A 525 -4.30 -16.63 -29.35
N MET A 526 -3.48 -16.07 -28.46
CA MET A 526 -3.73 -14.76 -27.86
C MET A 526 -2.51 -13.86 -28.06
N VAL A 527 -2.74 -12.68 -28.59
CA VAL A 527 -1.71 -11.69 -28.89
C VAL A 527 -1.74 -10.61 -27.83
N ASP A 528 -0.55 -10.25 -27.33
CA ASP A 528 -0.35 -9.28 -26.26
C ASP A 528 -1.14 -9.60 -24.97
N PRO A 529 -0.98 -10.83 -24.42
CA PRO A 529 -1.83 -11.33 -23.33
C PRO A 529 -1.74 -10.52 -22.03
N PHE A 530 -0.64 -9.78 -21.83
CA PHE A 530 -0.38 -8.99 -20.62
C PHE A 530 -0.37 -7.48 -20.88
N PHE A 531 -0.87 -7.03 -22.05
CA PHE A 531 -0.91 -5.62 -22.45
C PHE A 531 0.47 -4.94 -22.35
N ASP A 532 1.49 -5.63 -22.84
CA ASP A 532 2.89 -5.25 -22.76
C ASP A 532 3.26 -4.20 -23.82
N VAL A 533 2.45 -4.08 -24.88
CA VAL A 533 2.71 -3.19 -26.01
C VAL A 533 1.84 -1.94 -25.94
N PHE A 534 2.43 -0.74 -26.06
CA PHE A 534 1.64 0.47 -26.26
C PHE A 534 0.92 0.43 -27.61
N ARG A 535 -0.39 0.23 -27.58
CA ARG A 535 -1.26 0.11 -28.76
C ARG A 535 -2.62 0.74 -28.50
N SER A 536 -3.30 1.10 -29.57
CA SER A 536 -4.70 1.47 -29.49
C SER A 536 -5.52 0.20 -29.28
N LEU A 537 -6.26 0.14 -28.17
CA LEU A 537 -7.18 -0.97 -27.91
C LEU A 537 -8.35 -0.93 -28.90
N ASP A 538 -8.80 -2.11 -29.31
CA ASP A 538 -10.06 -2.24 -30.03
C ASP A 538 -11.24 -1.95 -29.08
N ARG A 539 -12.36 -1.47 -29.61
CA ARG A 539 -13.55 -1.17 -28.80
C ARG A 539 -14.10 -2.39 -28.07
N LYS A 540 -13.84 -3.60 -28.56
CA LYS A 540 -14.19 -4.84 -27.87
C LYS A 540 -13.26 -5.21 -26.72
N GLU A 541 -12.13 -4.52 -26.57
CA GLU A 541 -11.20 -4.66 -25.44
C GLU A 541 -11.42 -3.58 -24.38
N THR A 542 -12.15 -2.52 -24.72
CA THR A 542 -12.55 -1.42 -23.82
C THR A 542 -14.05 -1.50 -23.54
N PRO A 543 -14.47 -1.98 -22.36
CA PRO A 543 -15.89 -1.95 -22.00
C PRO A 543 -16.37 -0.50 -21.91
N PRO A 544 -17.62 -0.20 -22.32
CA PRO A 544 -18.16 1.16 -22.23
C PRO A 544 -18.25 1.61 -20.76
N THR A 545 -17.86 2.86 -20.47
CA THR A 545 -17.85 3.40 -19.09
C THR A 545 -18.58 4.74 -18.97
N ILE A 546 -18.93 5.11 -17.73
CA ILE A 546 -19.52 6.40 -17.38
C ILE A 546 -18.62 7.56 -17.84
N GLY A 547 -17.29 7.38 -17.77
CA GLY A 547 -16.31 8.38 -18.18
C GLY A 547 -16.31 8.65 -19.68
N GLU A 548 -16.67 7.66 -20.51
CA GLU A 548 -16.84 7.89 -21.96
C GLU A 548 -18.04 8.80 -22.25
N LEU A 549 -19.06 8.82 -21.40
CA LEU A 549 -20.19 9.75 -21.53
C LEU A 549 -19.81 11.16 -21.08
N PHE A 550 -19.10 11.31 -19.96
CA PHE A 550 -18.64 12.63 -19.49
C PHE A 550 -17.52 13.23 -20.34
N GLY A 551 -16.71 12.39 -21.01
CA GLY A 551 -15.65 12.83 -21.90
C GLY A 551 -16.07 13.04 -23.35
N ALA A 552 -17.37 12.95 -23.68
CA ALA A 552 -17.85 13.14 -25.04
C ALA A 552 -17.96 14.63 -25.38
N ASP A 553 -17.38 15.05 -26.52
CA ASP A 553 -17.47 16.44 -27.02
C ASP A 553 -18.91 16.83 -27.38
N GLU A 554 -19.70 15.87 -27.88
CA GLU A 554 -21.11 16.01 -28.21
C GLU A 554 -21.93 14.93 -27.50
N ILE A 555 -23.01 15.32 -26.80
CA ILE A 555 -23.86 14.40 -26.05
C ILE A 555 -25.35 14.75 -26.11
N THR A 556 -26.21 13.73 -26.17
CA THR A 556 -27.67 13.89 -26.08
C THR A 556 -28.21 13.33 -24.79
N PHE A 557 -29.14 14.04 -24.17
CA PHE A 557 -29.94 13.53 -23.05
C PHE A 557 -31.39 13.33 -23.49
N VAL A 558 -31.85 12.09 -23.43
CA VAL A 558 -33.21 11.71 -23.77
C VAL A 558 -34.07 11.75 -22.51
N LEU A 559 -34.97 12.72 -22.45
CA LEU A 559 -35.84 12.98 -21.30
C LEU A 559 -37.05 12.02 -21.27
N PRO A 560 -37.42 11.49 -20.09
CA PRO A 560 -38.61 10.66 -19.91
C PRO A 560 -39.89 11.50 -19.88
N GLN A 561 -41.05 10.84 -19.70
CA GLN A 561 -42.33 11.56 -19.61
C GLN A 561 -42.50 12.26 -18.25
N GLU A 562 -42.07 11.61 -17.17
CA GLU A 562 -42.21 12.11 -15.80
C GLU A 562 -40.96 12.88 -15.32
N ASN A 563 -41.14 13.79 -14.36
CA ASN A 563 -40.04 14.53 -13.69
C ASN A 563 -39.06 15.26 -14.65
N LYS A 564 -39.56 15.74 -15.81
CA LYS A 564 -38.72 16.39 -16.85
C LYS A 564 -37.87 17.53 -16.32
N GLN A 565 -38.37 18.29 -15.35
CA GLN A 565 -37.65 19.45 -14.82
C GLN A 565 -36.42 19.02 -14.02
N GLU A 566 -36.54 17.97 -13.21
CA GLU A 566 -35.46 17.38 -12.43
C GLU A 566 -34.40 16.78 -13.37
N TRP A 567 -34.83 15.99 -14.36
CA TRP A 567 -33.92 15.40 -15.35
C TRP A 567 -33.21 16.43 -16.23
N SER A 568 -33.88 17.53 -16.60
CA SER A 568 -33.23 18.62 -17.37
C SER A 568 -32.13 19.30 -16.56
N ARG A 569 -32.34 19.51 -15.25
CA ARG A 569 -31.29 20.07 -14.37
C ARG A 569 -30.10 19.14 -14.22
N LEU A 570 -30.34 17.82 -14.11
CA LEU A 570 -29.26 16.83 -14.09
C LEU A 570 -28.46 16.90 -15.40
N ALA A 571 -29.15 16.91 -16.55
CA ALA A 571 -28.51 16.98 -17.85
C ALA A 571 -27.67 18.25 -18.04
N GLU A 572 -28.20 19.42 -17.66
CA GLU A 572 -27.44 20.68 -17.66
C GLU A 572 -26.19 20.64 -16.76
N SER A 573 -26.26 19.94 -15.63
CA SER A 573 -25.11 19.76 -14.74
C SER A 573 -24.06 18.80 -15.32
N PHE A 574 -24.49 17.75 -16.01
CA PHE A 574 -23.60 16.75 -16.61
C PHE A 574 -22.97 17.21 -17.92
N ALA A 575 -23.60 18.15 -18.62
CA ALA A 575 -23.12 18.68 -19.88
C ALA A 575 -22.13 19.86 -19.76
N GLN A 576 -21.71 20.23 -18.55
CA GLN A 576 -20.73 21.31 -18.38
C GLN A 576 -19.45 20.99 -19.17
N GLY A 577 -19.12 21.82 -20.17
CA GLY A 577 -17.93 21.67 -21.01
C GLY A 577 -18.16 20.96 -22.35
N ALA A 578 -19.33 20.37 -22.61
CA ALA A 578 -19.67 19.67 -23.86
C ALA A 578 -20.78 20.38 -24.65
N ASP A 579 -20.84 20.15 -25.97
CA ASP A 579 -22.02 20.52 -26.76
C ASP A 579 -23.12 19.48 -26.51
N PHE A 580 -24.32 19.93 -26.12
CA PHE A 580 -25.37 19.00 -25.71
C PHE A 580 -26.76 19.36 -26.21
N GLU A 581 -27.58 18.32 -26.36
CA GLU A 581 -28.97 18.42 -26.78
C GLU A 581 -29.90 17.70 -25.80
N LEU A 582 -31.00 18.37 -25.40
CA LEU A 582 -32.10 17.75 -24.65
C LEU A 582 -33.22 17.37 -25.62
N ILE A 583 -33.58 16.10 -25.66
CA ILE A 583 -34.63 15.60 -26.56
C ILE A 583 -35.68 14.84 -25.77
N ASP A 584 -36.95 15.14 -26.02
CA ASP A 584 -38.06 14.37 -25.45
C ASP A 584 -38.15 12.99 -26.10
N ALA A 585 -38.21 11.92 -25.30
CA ALA A 585 -38.25 10.55 -25.82
C ALA A 585 -39.40 10.30 -26.82
N GLU A 586 -40.54 10.98 -26.67
CA GLU A 586 -41.69 10.88 -27.58
C GLU A 586 -41.45 11.46 -28.98
N SER A 587 -40.43 12.31 -29.12
CA SER A 587 -40.08 12.96 -30.38
C SER A 587 -39.03 12.19 -31.19
N LEU A 588 -38.48 11.12 -30.62
CA LEU A 588 -37.43 10.30 -31.23
C LEU A 588 -37.99 8.98 -31.75
N ASP A 589 -37.78 8.73 -33.04
CA ASP A 589 -37.97 7.40 -33.62
C ASP A 589 -36.75 6.49 -33.35
N GLN A 590 -35.54 7.07 -33.34
CA GLN A 590 -34.25 6.40 -33.13
C GLN A 590 -33.26 7.34 -32.42
N LEU A 591 -32.25 6.78 -31.74
CA LEU A 591 -31.18 7.57 -31.11
C LEU A 591 -30.26 8.20 -32.16
N PRO A 592 -29.74 9.42 -31.94
CA PRO A 592 -28.73 10.01 -32.81
C PRO A 592 -27.45 9.16 -32.87
N SER A 593 -26.98 8.82 -34.07
CA SER A 593 -25.83 7.92 -34.28
C SER A 593 -24.46 8.61 -34.33
N ASP A 594 -24.45 9.93 -34.23
CA ASP A 594 -23.27 10.80 -34.36
C ASP A 594 -22.70 11.28 -33.02
N ARG A 595 -23.40 11.02 -31.91
CA ARG A 595 -23.07 11.49 -30.55
C ARG A 595 -23.42 10.46 -29.49
N SER A 596 -22.71 10.49 -28.36
CA SER A 596 -23.05 9.64 -27.21
C SER A 596 -24.38 10.09 -26.60
N ALA A 597 -25.06 9.21 -25.87
CA ALA A 597 -26.38 9.53 -25.33
C ALA A 597 -26.63 9.00 -23.92
N TRP A 598 -27.35 9.78 -23.11
CA TRP A 598 -27.96 9.38 -21.86
C TRP A 598 -29.46 9.17 -22.03
N VAL A 599 -29.96 7.99 -21.69
CA VAL A 599 -31.39 7.69 -21.56
C VAL A 599 -31.78 7.85 -20.08
N LEU A 600 -32.61 8.84 -19.79
CA LEU A 600 -32.94 9.21 -18.41
C LEU A 600 -34.31 8.65 -18.01
N GLY A 601 -34.40 8.07 -16.81
CA GLY A 601 -35.63 7.51 -16.24
C GLY A 601 -35.89 6.05 -16.61
N LYS A 602 -36.55 5.31 -15.71
CA LYS A 602 -37.01 3.93 -15.98
C LYS A 602 -38.25 3.88 -16.87
N ASP A 603 -39.01 4.96 -16.90
CA ASP A 603 -40.24 5.15 -17.69
C ASP A 603 -39.94 5.57 -19.14
N ASN A 604 -38.67 5.73 -19.51
CA ASN A 604 -38.28 6.11 -20.85
C ASN A 604 -38.52 4.98 -21.87
N PRO A 605 -39.22 5.23 -23.00
CA PRO A 605 -39.52 4.18 -23.98
C PRO A 605 -38.25 3.57 -24.62
N LEU A 606 -37.12 4.27 -24.60
CA LEU A 606 -35.86 3.80 -25.16
C LEU A 606 -35.04 2.92 -24.21
N VAL A 607 -35.53 2.60 -23.00
CA VAL A 607 -34.86 1.64 -22.10
C VAL A 607 -34.68 0.27 -22.75
N SER A 608 -35.61 -0.13 -23.63
CA SER A 608 -35.46 -1.37 -24.40
C SER A 608 -34.22 -1.38 -25.32
N VAL A 609 -33.85 -0.24 -25.89
CA VAL A 609 -32.65 -0.07 -26.72
C VAL A 609 -31.38 -0.17 -25.86
N VAL A 610 -31.39 0.46 -24.68
CA VAL A 610 -30.33 0.29 -23.69
C VAL A 610 -30.20 -1.19 -23.32
N GLY A 611 -31.31 -1.87 -23.06
CA GLY A 611 -31.30 -3.28 -22.70
C GLY A 611 -30.60 -4.14 -23.73
N SER A 612 -30.95 -3.97 -25.01
CA SER A 612 -30.27 -4.66 -26.12
C SER A 612 -28.77 -4.35 -26.21
N SER A 613 -28.34 -3.13 -25.86
CA SER A 613 -26.92 -2.77 -25.82
C SER A 613 -26.14 -3.43 -24.68
N LEU A 614 -26.83 -4.03 -23.69
CA LEU A 614 -26.23 -4.70 -22.55
C LEU A 614 -26.32 -6.23 -22.60
N ASP A 615 -27.04 -6.79 -23.58
CA ASP A 615 -27.22 -8.24 -23.73
C ASP A 615 -25.87 -8.98 -23.84
N GLU A 616 -24.87 -8.38 -24.48
CA GLU A 616 -23.53 -8.96 -24.62
C GLU A 616 -22.76 -9.09 -23.30
N PHE A 617 -23.15 -8.31 -22.28
CA PHE A 617 -22.58 -8.36 -20.93
C PHE A 617 -23.40 -9.25 -19.98
N GLY A 618 -24.43 -9.93 -20.48
CA GLY A 618 -25.24 -10.86 -19.70
C GLY A 618 -26.22 -10.19 -18.73
N VAL A 619 -26.56 -8.91 -18.95
CA VAL A 619 -27.54 -8.19 -18.12
C VAL A 619 -28.95 -8.71 -18.38
N LEU A 620 -29.61 -9.19 -17.33
CA LEU A 620 -31.02 -9.60 -17.43
C LEU A 620 -31.93 -8.53 -16.84
N TRP A 621 -32.89 -8.07 -17.63
CA TRP A 621 -33.82 -7.01 -17.27
C TRP A 621 -35.14 -7.56 -16.73
N GLY A 622 -35.52 -7.10 -15.54
CA GLY A 622 -36.85 -7.25 -14.95
C GLY A 622 -37.60 -5.92 -14.91
N THR A 623 -38.85 -5.94 -14.42
CA THR A 623 -39.68 -4.73 -14.29
C THR A 623 -39.29 -3.85 -13.10
N GLU A 624 -38.84 -4.47 -12.01
CA GLU A 624 -38.45 -3.79 -10.76
C GLU A 624 -37.01 -4.12 -10.34
N GLU A 625 -36.28 -4.88 -11.16
CA GLU A 625 -34.92 -5.31 -10.85
C GLU A 625 -34.10 -5.55 -12.13
N ILE A 626 -32.78 -5.56 -11.98
CA ILE A 626 -31.84 -6.09 -12.97
C ILE A 626 -30.95 -7.14 -12.30
N ARG A 627 -30.52 -8.14 -13.07
CA ARG A 627 -29.51 -9.09 -12.64
C ARG A 627 -28.23 -8.90 -13.43
N LEU A 628 -27.13 -8.78 -12.70
CA LEU A 628 -25.77 -8.62 -13.19
C LEU A 628 -24.92 -9.79 -12.68
N THR A 629 -23.76 -10.00 -13.27
CA THR A 629 -22.78 -11.00 -12.79
C THR A 629 -22.41 -10.80 -11.31
N GLY A 630 -22.48 -9.56 -10.82
CA GLY A 630 -22.20 -9.19 -9.42
C GLY A 630 -23.40 -9.25 -8.46
N GLY A 631 -24.59 -9.66 -8.91
CA GLY A 631 -25.78 -9.79 -8.05
C GLY A 631 -27.05 -9.17 -8.64
N GLU A 632 -28.11 -9.17 -7.84
CA GLU A 632 -29.43 -8.62 -8.17
C GLU A 632 -29.56 -7.19 -7.62
N VAL A 633 -30.04 -6.25 -8.45
CA VAL A 633 -30.29 -4.86 -8.07
C VAL A 633 -31.78 -4.59 -8.22
N VAL A 634 -32.48 -4.53 -7.09
CA VAL A 634 -33.90 -4.14 -7.00
C VAL A 634 -33.99 -2.62 -6.98
N PHE A 635 -34.76 -2.01 -7.87
CA PHE A 635 -34.79 -0.55 -8.08
C PHE A 635 -35.31 0.28 -6.90
N GLU A 636 -36.13 -0.30 -6.01
CA GLU A 636 -36.68 0.38 -4.85
C GLU A 636 -35.58 1.02 -3.97
N ASN A 637 -35.77 2.30 -3.63
CA ASN A 637 -34.85 3.11 -2.81
C ASN A 637 -33.42 3.21 -3.38
N ARG A 638 -33.28 3.17 -4.72
CA ARG A 638 -31.99 3.20 -5.39
C ARG A 638 -31.90 4.18 -6.55
N SER A 639 -30.65 4.52 -6.87
CA SER A 639 -30.28 5.11 -8.15
C SER A 639 -29.32 4.16 -8.88
N THR A 640 -29.62 3.80 -10.12
CA THR A 640 -28.90 2.78 -10.89
C THR A 640 -28.44 3.36 -12.22
N MET A 641 -27.17 3.16 -12.56
CA MET A 641 -26.57 3.62 -13.79
C MET A 641 -25.92 2.44 -14.52
N LEU A 642 -26.20 2.32 -15.81
CA LEU A 642 -25.62 1.30 -16.70
C LEU A 642 -25.13 1.97 -17.97
N VAL A 643 -24.03 1.49 -18.53
CA VAL A 643 -23.49 2.01 -19.80
C VAL A 643 -23.26 0.87 -20.77
N GLY A 644 -23.89 0.96 -21.94
CA GLY A 644 -23.68 0.07 -23.08
C GLY A 644 -23.00 0.78 -24.25
N ARG A 645 -22.82 0.04 -25.35
CA ARG A 645 -22.35 0.63 -26.62
C ARG A 645 -23.53 1.13 -27.44
N HIS A 646 -23.38 2.25 -28.12
CA HIS A 646 -24.44 2.75 -28.99
C HIS A 646 -24.71 1.75 -30.13
N PRO A 647 -25.96 1.33 -30.36
CA PRO A 647 -26.28 0.19 -31.23
C PRO A 647 -25.91 0.43 -32.70
N GLU A 648 -25.93 1.69 -33.15
CA GLU A 648 -25.58 2.04 -34.54
C GLU A 648 -24.12 2.46 -34.71
N ASN A 649 -23.41 2.73 -33.62
CA ASN A 649 -22.03 3.22 -33.67
C ASN A 649 -21.24 2.75 -32.43
N PRO A 650 -20.42 1.69 -32.55
CA PRO A 650 -19.72 1.12 -31.41
C PRO A 650 -18.62 2.03 -30.84
N ASP A 651 -18.27 3.14 -31.50
CA ASP A 651 -17.36 4.14 -30.94
C ASP A 651 -18.03 5.08 -29.93
N LEU A 652 -19.37 5.08 -29.84
CA LEU A 652 -20.15 5.94 -28.95
C LEU A 652 -20.71 5.14 -27.76
N ALA A 653 -20.88 5.85 -26.64
CA ALA A 653 -21.43 5.28 -25.41
C ALA A 653 -22.94 5.57 -25.30
N LEU A 654 -23.68 4.62 -24.73
CA LEU A 654 -25.10 4.75 -24.42
C LEU A 654 -25.30 4.50 -22.93
N GLY A 655 -25.55 5.56 -22.17
CA GLY A 655 -25.83 5.49 -20.74
C GLY A 655 -27.32 5.40 -20.44
N TRP A 656 -27.65 4.77 -19.32
CA TRP A 656 -28.97 4.81 -18.71
C TRP A 656 -28.87 5.18 -17.24
N ILE A 657 -29.76 6.06 -16.78
CA ILE A 657 -29.86 6.48 -15.39
C ILE A 657 -31.29 6.29 -14.89
N HIS A 658 -31.42 5.57 -13.78
CA HIS A 658 -32.63 5.48 -12.99
C HIS A 658 -32.38 6.07 -11.61
N VAL A 659 -33.36 6.83 -11.13
CA VAL A 659 -33.45 7.34 -9.75
C VAL A 659 -34.87 7.05 -9.29
N ASP A 660 -35.03 6.26 -8.23
CA ASP A 660 -36.35 5.87 -7.69
C ASP A 660 -37.02 7.06 -6.99
N ASP A 661 -36.34 7.66 -6.01
CA ASP A 661 -36.78 8.89 -5.35
C ASP A 661 -35.94 10.09 -5.80
N MET A 662 -36.61 11.08 -6.41
CA MET A 662 -35.98 12.32 -6.90
C MET A 662 -35.30 13.14 -5.79
N VAL A 663 -35.58 12.89 -4.51
CA VAL A 663 -34.83 13.47 -3.38
C VAL A 663 -33.34 13.11 -3.46
N ALA A 664 -33.00 11.93 -3.99
CA ALA A 664 -31.62 11.47 -4.18
C ALA A 664 -30.85 12.19 -5.31
N MET A 665 -31.57 12.88 -6.21
CA MET A 665 -31.01 13.45 -7.44
C MET A 665 -29.81 14.38 -7.21
N PRO A 666 -29.83 15.35 -6.26
CA PRO A 666 -28.68 16.22 -6.04
C PRO A 666 -27.41 15.46 -5.66
N GLY A 667 -27.54 14.42 -4.83
CA GLY A 667 -26.41 13.57 -4.44
C GLY A 667 -25.89 12.70 -5.58
N VAL A 668 -26.75 12.28 -6.52
CA VAL A 668 -26.34 11.56 -7.74
C VAL A 668 -25.57 12.50 -8.65
N VAL A 669 -26.04 13.74 -8.83
CA VAL A 669 -25.37 14.76 -9.63
C VAL A 669 -23.98 15.06 -9.09
N GLU A 670 -23.84 15.19 -7.77
CA GLU A 670 -22.56 15.42 -7.10
C GLU A 670 -21.62 14.21 -7.24
N LYS A 671 -22.12 12.99 -7.03
CA LYS A 671 -21.26 11.79 -6.91
C LYS A 671 -20.90 11.14 -8.24
N LEU A 672 -21.83 11.05 -9.20
CA LEU A 672 -21.65 10.23 -10.41
C LEU A 672 -20.39 10.57 -11.24
N PRO A 673 -19.97 11.84 -11.41
CA PRO A 673 -18.74 12.19 -12.12
C PRO A 673 -17.47 11.52 -11.55
N HIS A 674 -17.45 11.21 -10.25
CA HIS A 674 -16.33 10.53 -9.58
C HIS A 674 -16.22 9.04 -9.92
N TYR A 675 -17.20 8.47 -10.64
CA TYR A 675 -17.28 7.03 -10.96
C TYR A 675 -17.02 6.73 -12.44
N GLY A 676 -16.34 7.63 -13.16
CA GLY A 676 -16.11 7.51 -14.61
C GLY A 676 -15.46 6.21 -15.10
N LYS A 677 -14.71 5.49 -14.25
CA LYS A 677 -14.11 4.20 -14.65
C LYS A 677 -15.08 3.03 -14.74
N TYR A 678 -16.28 3.15 -14.17
CA TYR A 678 -17.22 2.04 -14.05
C TYR A 678 -18.21 1.98 -15.22
N SER A 679 -18.63 0.78 -15.58
CA SER A 679 -19.67 0.51 -16.57
C SER A 679 -21.06 0.43 -15.96
N TYR A 680 -21.15 0.01 -14.70
CA TYR A 680 -22.39 -0.03 -13.94
C TYR A 680 -22.18 0.40 -12.49
N LEU A 681 -23.22 1.01 -11.92
CA LEU A 681 -23.18 1.62 -10.59
C LEU A 681 -24.58 1.57 -9.95
N SER A 682 -24.63 1.34 -8.64
CA SER A 682 -25.84 1.49 -7.83
C SER A 682 -25.55 2.31 -6.58
N PHE A 683 -26.48 3.18 -6.24
CA PHE A 683 -26.52 3.93 -4.98
C PHE A 683 -27.81 3.59 -4.23
N VAL A 684 -27.74 3.53 -2.90
CA VAL A 684 -28.88 3.30 -2.00
C VAL A 684 -29.19 4.57 -1.20
N GLY A 685 -30.49 4.85 -1.03
CA GLY A 685 -31.00 5.89 -0.12
C GLY A 685 -31.07 7.30 -0.73
N GLU A 686 -31.72 8.20 0.03
CA GLU A 686 -31.85 9.63 -0.30
C GLU A 686 -30.50 10.37 -0.29
N GLU A 687 -29.53 9.90 0.50
CA GLU A 687 -28.12 10.30 0.42
C GLU A 687 -27.32 9.20 -0.30
N PRO A 688 -27.13 9.31 -1.64
CA PRO A 688 -26.73 8.19 -2.48
C PRO A 688 -25.43 7.54 -2.02
N THR A 689 -25.52 6.36 -1.41
CA THR A 689 -24.35 5.63 -0.91
C THR A 689 -24.06 4.44 -1.80
N ASN A 690 -22.82 4.31 -2.28
CA ASN A 690 -22.47 3.25 -3.21
C ASN A 690 -22.50 1.89 -2.54
N ASP A 691 -23.19 0.94 -3.16
CA ASP A 691 -23.22 -0.44 -2.70
C ASP A 691 -22.92 -1.46 -3.80
N LEU A 692 -23.03 -1.07 -5.08
CA LEU A 692 -22.58 -1.87 -6.22
C LEU A 692 -21.85 -1.00 -7.24
N LYS A 693 -20.76 -1.51 -7.79
CA LYS A 693 -20.03 -0.92 -8.91
C LYS A 693 -19.23 -1.98 -9.65
N GLY A 694 -19.00 -1.79 -10.94
CA GLY A 694 -18.11 -2.66 -11.69
C GLY A 694 -17.94 -2.23 -13.14
N VAL A 695 -17.13 -3.01 -13.85
CA VAL A 695 -16.77 -2.81 -15.25
C VAL A 695 -17.15 -4.09 -15.99
N TRP A 696 -17.70 -3.97 -17.20
CA TRP A 696 -18.06 -5.17 -17.97
C TRP A 696 -16.84 -6.01 -18.35
N GLU A 697 -16.98 -7.33 -18.30
CA GLU A 697 -15.95 -8.23 -18.84
C GLU A 697 -15.96 -8.20 -20.37
N SER A 698 -14.81 -7.88 -20.96
CA SER A 698 -14.62 -7.86 -22.41
C SER A 698 -14.20 -9.25 -22.92
N ALA A 699 -15.17 -10.13 -23.17
CA ALA A 699 -14.88 -11.53 -23.57
C ALA A 699 -14.35 -11.70 -25.00
N ASN A 700 -14.52 -10.70 -25.88
CA ASN A 700 -14.30 -10.83 -27.33
C ASN A 700 -13.21 -9.87 -27.88
N THR A 701 -11.93 -10.12 -27.61
CA THR A 701 -10.84 -9.33 -28.23
C THR A 701 -10.54 -9.79 -29.67
N PRO A 702 -10.31 -8.86 -30.63
CA PRO A 702 -9.85 -9.22 -31.98
C PRO A 702 -8.41 -9.75 -32.00
N LEU A 703 -7.68 -9.66 -30.88
CA LEU A 703 -6.34 -10.22 -30.70
C LEU A 703 -6.34 -11.64 -30.15
N ARG A 704 -7.50 -12.28 -30.12
CA ARG A 704 -7.67 -13.68 -29.73
C ARG A 704 -8.32 -14.45 -30.84
N TRP A 705 -7.71 -15.57 -31.18
CA TRP A 705 -8.27 -16.56 -32.09
C TRP A 705 -8.52 -17.85 -31.31
N VAL A 706 -9.73 -18.40 -31.44
CA VAL A 706 -10.10 -19.71 -30.90
C VAL A 706 -10.41 -20.63 -32.08
N LYS A 707 -9.91 -21.87 -32.03
CA LYS A 707 -10.08 -22.83 -33.12
C LYS A 707 -11.57 -23.04 -33.43
N PRO A 708 -12.00 -22.83 -34.70
CA PRO A 708 -13.40 -23.03 -35.07
C PRO A 708 -13.87 -24.45 -34.78
N GLY A 709 -15.04 -24.58 -34.13
CA GLY A 709 -15.61 -25.87 -33.76
C GLY A 709 -15.02 -26.52 -32.51
N LEU A 710 -14.16 -25.81 -31.76
CA LEU A 710 -13.67 -26.28 -30.47
C LEU A 710 -14.85 -26.43 -29.48
N GLY A 711 -15.10 -27.66 -29.03
CA GLY A 711 -16.16 -27.97 -28.07
C GLY A 711 -15.76 -27.82 -26.60
N ALA A 712 -14.45 -27.72 -26.32
CA ALA A 712 -13.90 -27.55 -24.98
C ALA A 712 -13.60 -26.08 -24.68
N ALA A 713 -13.76 -25.66 -23.43
CA ALA A 713 -13.30 -24.34 -22.98
C ALA A 713 -11.77 -24.30 -22.99
N VAL A 714 -11.18 -23.20 -23.48
CA VAL A 714 -9.74 -22.96 -23.39
C VAL A 714 -9.41 -22.49 -21.97
N ALA A 715 -8.35 -23.02 -21.38
CA ALA A 715 -7.90 -22.67 -20.04
C ALA A 715 -7.14 -21.32 -20.05
N TRP A 716 -7.85 -20.20 -20.13
CA TRP A 716 -7.22 -18.86 -20.12
C TRP A 716 -6.48 -18.56 -18.83
N ASP A 717 -6.99 -19.07 -17.72
CA ASP A 717 -6.47 -18.85 -16.36
C ASP A 717 -5.11 -19.56 -16.11
N SER A 718 -4.61 -20.34 -17.07
CA SER A 718 -3.25 -20.88 -17.01
C SER A 718 -2.16 -19.89 -17.43
N LEU A 719 -2.54 -18.67 -17.84
CA LEU A 719 -1.60 -17.58 -18.00
C LEU A 719 -1.21 -17.01 -16.65
N ILE A 720 0.06 -17.19 -16.30
CA ILE A 720 0.64 -16.65 -15.08
C ILE A 720 1.37 -15.36 -15.43
N PRO A 721 0.98 -14.21 -14.86
CA PRO A 721 1.73 -12.96 -15.04
C PRO A 721 3.18 -13.12 -14.57
N PRO A 722 4.15 -12.43 -15.19
CA PRO A 722 5.52 -12.44 -14.71
C PRO A 722 5.61 -11.83 -13.30
N PRO A 723 6.62 -12.23 -12.50
CA PRO A 723 6.83 -11.64 -11.18
C PRO A 723 7.17 -10.14 -11.28
N ALA A 724 6.90 -9.42 -10.20
CA ALA A 724 7.21 -7.99 -10.10
C ALA A 724 8.73 -7.73 -10.14
N ILE A 725 9.13 -6.56 -10.64
CA ILE A 725 10.57 -6.19 -10.69
C ILE A 725 11.20 -6.02 -9.31
N ALA A 726 10.38 -5.75 -8.30
CA ALA A 726 10.78 -5.60 -6.91
C ALA A 726 9.60 -5.99 -6.02
N GLU A 727 9.89 -6.31 -4.76
CA GLU A 727 8.90 -6.63 -3.73
C GLU A 727 9.01 -5.61 -2.60
N LEU A 728 7.87 -5.18 -2.08
CA LEU A 728 7.83 -4.26 -0.96
C LEU A 728 8.23 -5.01 0.31
N PRO A 729 9.26 -4.56 1.05
CA PRO A 729 9.70 -5.26 2.26
C PRO A 729 8.53 -5.49 3.22
N PRO A 730 8.43 -6.65 3.89
CA PRO A 730 7.33 -6.91 4.81
C PRO A 730 7.39 -5.97 6.02
N LYS A 731 6.22 -5.63 6.59
CA LYS A 731 6.14 -4.76 7.79
C LYS A 731 6.84 -5.38 9.01
N TYR A 732 6.89 -6.70 9.06
CA TYR A 732 7.65 -7.49 10.03
C TYR A 732 8.70 -8.31 9.27
N LEU A 733 9.98 -8.10 9.60
CA LEU A 733 11.07 -8.74 8.87
C LEU A 733 11.21 -10.22 9.28
N PRO A 734 11.22 -11.17 8.32
CA PRO A 734 11.42 -12.59 8.58
C PRO A 734 12.65 -12.88 9.44
N GLU A 735 13.74 -12.14 9.25
CA GLU A 735 14.99 -12.34 9.99
C GLU A 735 14.86 -11.97 11.48
N GLN A 736 14.02 -10.98 11.81
CA GLN A 736 13.75 -10.61 13.20
C GLN A 736 12.93 -11.69 13.90
N LEU A 737 11.92 -12.21 13.22
CA LEU A 737 11.09 -13.32 13.71
C LEU A 737 11.94 -14.60 13.90
N ALA A 738 12.78 -14.95 12.92
CA ALA A 738 13.67 -16.10 12.96
C ALA A 738 14.66 -16.02 14.14
N ARG A 739 15.22 -14.84 14.39
CA ARG A 739 16.15 -14.61 15.51
C ARG A 739 15.55 -15.03 16.86
N HIS A 740 14.26 -14.79 17.07
CA HIS A 740 13.58 -15.16 18.31
C HIS A 740 13.29 -16.65 18.38
N THR A 741 12.82 -17.26 17.29
CA THR A 741 12.53 -18.70 17.24
C THR A 741 13.81 -19.52 17.37
N ASP A 742 14.90 -19.12 16.73
CA ASP A 742 16.21 -19.76 16.84
C ASP A 742 16.74 -19.71 18.28
N ALA A 743 16.63 -18.55 18.94
CA ALA A 743 17.09 -18.40 20.32
C ALA A 743 16.29 -19.27 21.31
N LEU A 744 14.97 -19.38 21.11
CA LEU A 744 14.09 -20.14 21.99
C LEU A 744 14.19 -21.66 21.75
N THR A 745 14.48 -22.08 20.52
CA THR A 745 14.60 -23.49 20.12
C THR A 745 16.02 -24.05 20.25
N ASP A 746 17.02 -23.19 20.55
CA ASP A 746 18.39 -23.61 20.77
C ASP A 746 18.49 -24.74 21.81
N ALA A 747 19.41 -25.68 21.60
CA ALA A 747 19.58 -26.85 22.47
C ALA A 747 19.86 -26.45 23.94
N SER A 748 20.45 -25.27 24.17
CA SER A 748 20.63 -24.73 25.52
C SER A 748 19.32 -24.37 26.22
N MET A 749 18.20 -24.21 25.51
CA MET A 749 16.88 -24.02 26.11
C MET A 749 16.24 -25.33 26.59
N GLN A 750 16.88 -26.49 26.37
CA GLN A 750 16.47 -27.80 26.92
C GLN A 750 14.99 -28.13 26.69
N GLY A 751 14.43 -27.68 25.56
CA GLY A 751 13.02 -27.83 25.21
C GLY A 751 12.02 -27.14 26.14
N ARG A 752 12.49 -26.20 26.98
CA ARG A 752 11.67 -25.34 27.84
C ARG A 752 10.68 -26.11 28.74
N GLY A 753 11.07 -27.31 29.18
CA GLY A 753 10.27 -28.14 30.06
C GLY A 753 10.12 -27.56 31.47
N LEU A 754 9.00 -27.85 32.13
CA LEU A 754 8.74 -27.38 33.50
C LEU A 754 9.84 -27.81 34.48
N GLY A 755 10.30 -26.84 35.27
CA GLY A 755 11.37 -27.04 36.25
C GLY A 755 12.79 -27.14 35.68
N SER A 756 12.98 -27.00 34.36
CA SER A 756 14.30 -26.95 33.73
C SER A 756 14.98 -25.60 33.86
N ASP A 757 16.32 -25.58 33.78
CA ASP A 757 17.07 -24.32 33.65
C ASP A 757 16.80 -23.64 32.30
N GLY A 758 16.43 -24.41 31.28
CA GLY A 758 16.07 -23.91 29.95
C GLY A 758 14.82 -23.03 29.95
N LEU A 759 13.79 -23.41 30.71
CA LEU A 759 12.60 -22.59 30.92
C LEU A 759 12.95 -21.26 31.61
N ALA A 760 13.84 -21.28 32.61
CA ALA A 760 14.30 -20.05 33.27
C ALA A 760 15.08 -19.14 32.31
N ARG A 761 15.96 -19.70 31.47
CA ARG A 761 16.68 -18.95 30.42
C ARG A 761 15.73 -18.32 29.39
N ALA A 762 14.68 -19.03 28.99
CA ALA A 762 13.67 -18.49 28.10
C ALA A 762 12.94 -17.28 28.73
N ALA A 763 12.56 -17.38 30.02
CA ALA A 763 11.95 -16.26 30.74
C ALA A 763 12.86 -15.03 30.82
N ASP A 764 14.15 -15.23 31.12
CA ASP A 764 15.15 -14.15 31.15
C ASP A 764 15.32 -13.51 29.76
N TYR A 765 15.41 -14.33 28.71
CA TYR A 765 15.51 -13.87 27.32
C TYR A 765 14.32 -12.99 26.93
N ILE A 766 13.09 -13.44 27.20
CA ILE A 766 11.86 -12.70 26.89
C ILE A 766 11.81 -11.38 27.68
N ALA A 767 12.17 -11.40 28.96
CA ALA A 767 12.23 -10.19 29.79
C ALA A 767 13.25 -9.17 29.24
N ASP A 768 14.38 -9.65 28.71
CA ASP A 768 15.38 -8.82 28.05
C ASP A 768 14.85 -8.23 26.74
N GLN A 769 14.11 -9.00 25.93
CA GLN A 769 13.47 -8.48 24.71
C GLN A 769 12.39 -7.44 25.03
N PHE A 770 11.53 -7.67 26.01
CA PHE A 770 10.53 -6.70 26.48
C PHE A 770 11.18 -5.41 26.98
N ARG A 771 12.30 -5.50 27.70
CA ARG A 771 13.06 -4.32 28.11
C ARG A 771 13.69 -3.59 26.93
N GLY A 772 14.26 -4.33 25.98
CA GLY A 772 14.84 -3.78 24.75
C GLY A 772 13.81 -3.09 23.85
N ALA A 773 12.57 -3.58 23.85
CA ALA A 773 11.42 -2.98 23.18
C ALA A 773 10.94 -1.66 23.83
N GLY A 774 11.39 -1.34 25.06
CA GLY A 774 10.97 -0.14 25.78
C GLY A 774 9.66 -0.28 26.55
N LEU A 775 9.16 -1.51 26.73
CA LEU A 775 7.98 -1.77 27.56
C LEU A 775 8.24 -1.36 29.02
N GLN A 776 7.18 -1.08 29.77
CA GLN A 776 7.26 -0.84 31.21
C GLN A 776 7.09 -2.17 31.96
N PRO A 777 7.89 -2.43 33.02
CA PRO A 777 7.67 -3.59 33.86
C PRO A 777 6.44 -3.40 34.74
N VAL A 778 5.57 -4.40 34.81
CA VAL A 778 4.40 -4.39 35.70
C VAL A 778 4.85 -4.45 37.16
N ASN A 779 4.53 -3.44 37.96
CA ASN A 779 5.00 -3.27 39.35
C ASN A 779 6.52 -3.41 39.52
N GLY A 780 7.30 -2.90 38.56
CA GLY A 780 8.75 -2.79 38.70
C GLY A 780 9.56 -4.08 38.43
N THR A 781 8.92 -5.19 38.04
CA THR A 781 9.60 -6.40 37.54
C THR A 781 8.87 -7.00 36.34
N TYR A 782 9.63 -7.51 35.36
CA TYR A 782 9.08 -8.26 34.22
C TYR A 782 8.72 -9.69 34.61
N ILE A 783 9.52 -10.34 35.46
CA ILE A 783 9.35 -11.75 35.83
C ILE A 783 8.50 -11.83 37.10
N LYS A 784 7.42 -12.63 37.06
CA LYS A 784 6.43 -12.83 38.13
C LYS A 784 6.44 -14.28 38.61
N PRO A 785 7.27 -14.62 39.61
CA PRO A 785 7.43 -16.01 40.03
C PRO A 785 6.40 -16.45 41.07
N TRP A 786 6.02 -17.73 41.03
CA TRP A 786 5.29 -18.41 42.11
C TRP A 786 5.78 -19.86 42.29
N LEU A 787 5.30 -20.52 43.34
CA LEU A 787 5.52 -21.96 43.56
C LEU A 787 4.24 -22.71 43.20
N GLN A 788 4.36 -23.73 42.36
CA GLN A 788 3.27 -24.55 41.87
C GLN A 788 3.54 -26.01 42.20
N GLU A 789 2.54 -26.71 42.73
CA GLU A 789 2.59 -28.17 42.79
C GLU A 789 2.24 -28.74 41.42
N VAL A 790 3.18 -29.46 40.82
CA VAL A 790 3.03 -30.12 39.52
C VAL A 790 3.15 -31.63 39.72
N THR A 791 2.17 -32.37 39.21
CA THR A 791 2.16 -33.84 39.34
C THR A 791 3.40 -34.42 38.67
N GLY A 792 4.12 -35.30 39.38
CA GLY A 792 5.37 -35.92 38.88
C GLY A 792 6.64 -35.11 39.13
N LEU A 793 6.55 -33.78 39.28
CA LEU A 793 7.70 -32.89 39.49
C LEU A 793 7.76 -32.28 40.91
N GLY A 794 6.67 -32.32 41.67
CA GLY A 794 6.60 -31.74 43.01
C GLY A 794 6.43 -30.22 42.97
N GLN A 795 7.08 -29.50 43.88
CA GLN A 795 7.02 -28.04 43.93
C GLN A 795 7.99 -27.43 42.91
N VAL A 796 7.45 -26.86 41.85
CA VAL A 796 8.20 -26.21 40.77
C VAL A 796 8.08 -24.69 40.89
N LYS A 797 9.18 -23.98 40.69
CA LYS A 797 9.17 -22.52 40.57
C LYS A 797 8.76 -22.16 39.15
N MET A 798 7.62 -21.50 39.01
CA MET A 798 7.08 -21.01 37.73
C MET A 798 7.22 -19.49 37.67
N ALA A 799 7.17 -18.90 36.47
CA ALA A 799 7.08 -17.46 36.32
C ALA A 799 6.40 -17.05 35.01
N ASN A 800 5.54 -16.04 35.06
CA ASN A 800 5.08 -15.36 33.85
C ASN A 800 5.99 -14.16 33.60
N VAL A 801 6.15 -13.76 32.34
CA VAL A 801 6.91 -12.57 31.94
C VAL A 801 5.97 -11.52 31.39
N LEU A 802 5.94 -10.32 31.98
CA LEU A 802 4.97 -9.27 31.68
C LEU A 802 5.66 -7.95 31.30
N GLY A 803 5.24 -7.36 30.19
CA GLY A 803 5.58 -5.99 29.78
C GLY A 803 4.33 -5.17 29.49
N MET A 804 4.38 -3.85 29.61
CA MET A 804 3.22 -2.98 29.44
C MET A 804 3.52 -1.72 28.61
N ILE A 805 2.59 -1.34 27.74
CA ILE A 805 2.47 0.03 27.23
C ILE A 805 1.37 0.71 28.03
N ALA A 806 1.67 1.87 28.64
CA ALA A 806 0.70 2.61 29.43
C ALA A 806 -0.38 3.24 28.54
N GLY A 807 -1.62 3.27 29.02
CA GLY A 807 -2.71 3.99 28.37
C GLY A 807 -2.65 5.49 28.65
N ALA A 808 -3.03 6.30 27.66
CA ALA A 808 -3.13 7.75 27.78
C ALA A 808 -4.41 8.21 28.50
N ASP A 809 -5.46 7.38 28.51
CA ASP A 809 -6.74 7.69 29.15
C ASP A 809 -6.79 7.12 30.58
N SER A 810 -6.88 8.01 31.56
CA SER A 810 -6.95 7.64 32.97
C SER A 810 -8.23 6.88 33.34
N ASP A 811 -9.32 7.09 32.60
CA ASP A 811 -10.61 6.43 32.88
C ASP A 811 -10.58 4.96 32.43
N LEU A 812 -9.72 4.63 31.46
CA LEU A 812 -9.55 3.29 30.92
C LEU A 812 -8.34 2.53 31.50
N SER A 813 -7.59 3.13 32.44
CA SER A 813 -6.36 2.54 32.99
C SER A 813 -6.56 1.21 33.73
N GLY A 814 -7.79 0.91 34.13
CA GLY A 814 -8.16 -0.33 34.83
C GLY A 814 -8.59 -1.50 33.93
N GLU A 815 -8.67 -1.29 32.61
CA GLU A 815 -9.21 -2.26 31.64
C GLU A 815 -8.20 -2.53 30.52
N PRO A 816 -7.09 -3.23 30.81
CA PRO A 816 -6.05 -3.46 29.82
C PRO A 816 -6.50 -4.42 28.72
N VAL A 817 -5.92 -4.26 27.52
CA VAL A 817 -5.92 -5.32 26.49
C VAL A 817 -4.73 -6.23 26.75
N VAL A 818 -4.94 -7.55 26.70
CA VAL A 818 -3.88 -8.53 26.91
C VAL A 818 -3.52 -9.21 25.59
N LEU A 819 -2.24 -9.19 25.23
CA LEU A 819 -1.68 -10.04 24.17
C LEU A 819 -0.80 -11.12 24.83
N GLY A 820 -1.13 -12.38 24.58
CA GLY A 820 -0.53 -13.53 25.26
C GLY A 820 0.03 -14.60 24.33
N ALA A 821 1.04 -15.31 24.80
CA ALA A 821 1.53 -16.57 24.24
C ALA A 821 2.22 -17.38 25.36
N HIS A 822 2.22 -18.70 25.31
CA HIS A 822 3.04 -19.47 26.27
C HIS A 822 4.46 -19.69 25.76
N TYR A 823 5.40 -19.85 26.68
CA TYR A 823 6.82 -20.03 26.34
C TYR A 823 7.40 -21.36 26.84
N ASP A 824 6.66 -22.13 27.62
CA ASP A 824 7.02 -23.51 27.96
C ASP A 824 6.74 -24.48 26.81
N HIS A 825 7.38 -25.64 26.86
CA HIS A 825 7.12 -26.78 25.99
C HIS A 825 7.47 -28.08 26.73
N LEU A 826 7.61 -29.22 26.03
CA LEU A 826 7.70 -30.56 26.62
C LEU A 826 9.04 -30.91 27.29
N GLY A 827 10.12 -30.16 27.06
CA GLY A 827 11.43 -30.43 27.66
C GLY A 827 12.28 -31.45 26.90
N LEU A 828 12.81 -32.46 27.59
CA LEU A 828 13.65 -33.51 26.98
C LEU A 828 12.86 -34.82 26.89
N ASP A 829 12.99 -35.52 25.76
CA ASP A 829 12.48 -36.88 25.62
C ASP A 829 13.16 -37.81 26.62
N GLU A 830 12.38 -38.42 27.51
CA GLU A 830 12.88 -39.31 28.57
C GLU A 830 13.63 -40.54 28.03
N LYS A 831 13.33 -40.99 26.80
CA LYS A 831 13.93 -42.18 26.18
C LYS A 831 15.23 -41.84 25.45
N THR A 832 15.26 -40.72 24.73
CA THR A 832 16.37 -40.38 23.83
C THR A 832 17.29 -39.29 24.39
N GLY A 833 16.80 -38.49 25.34
CA GLY A 833 17.49 -37.30 25.87
C GLY A 833 17.53 -36.12 24.90
N VAL A 834 16.87 -36.22 23.75
CA VAL A 834 16.79 -35.16 22.74
C VAL A 834 15.76 -34.11 23.18
N PRO A 835 16.04 -32.80 23.06
CA PRO A 835 15.07 -31.77 23.38
C PRO A 835 13.92 -31.76 22.37
N PHE A 836 12.71 -31.49 22.85
CA PHE A 836 11.60 -31.03 22.01
C PHE A 836 11.78 -29.53 21.77
N PRO A 837 12.14 -29.07 20.55
CA PRO A 837 12.47 -27.67 20.36
C PRO A 837 11.24 -26.76 20.44
N GLY A 838 10.06 -27.24 20.04
CA GLY A 838 8.81 -26.47 20.11
C GLY A 838 8.90 -25.18 19.28
N ALA A 839 9.29 -25.30 18.01
CA ALA A 839 9.48 -24.16 17.14
C ALA A 839 8.14 -23.52 16.78
N ASP A 840 7.17 -24.31 16.30
CA ASP A 840 5.81 -23.85 16.11
C ASP A 840 5.12 -23.69 17.48
N ASP A 841 5.28 -24.65 18.39
CA ASP A 841 4.62 -24.70 19.70
C ASP A 841 5.61 -24.53 20.88
N ASN A 842 5.87 -23.32 21.38
CA ASN A 842 5.30 -22.05 20.94
C ASN A 842 6.36 -20.93 20.84
N ALA A 843 7.56 -21.27 20.36
CA ALA A 843 8.56 -20.26 20.06
C ALA A 843 8.05 -19.25 18.99
N SER A 844 7.21 -19.71 18.05
CA SER A 844 6.57 -18.87 17.04
C SER A 844 5.66 -17.79 17.64
N GLY A 845 4.77 -18.13 18.59
CA GLY A 845 3.87 -17.19 19.25
C GLY A 845 4.62 -16.16 20.09
N ILE A 846 5.68 -16.59 20.78
CA ILE A 846 6.55 -15.66 21.54
C ILE A 846 7.33 -14.73 20.61
N SER A 847 7.78 -15.22 19.46
CA SER A 847 8.44 -14.39 18.45
C SER A 847 7.53 -13.28 17.94
N VAL A 848 6.30 -13.62 17.55
CA VAL A 848 5.28 -12.66 17.12
C VAL A 848 4.93 -11.69 18.25
N LEU A 849 4.74 -12.18 19.48
CA LEU A 849 4.49 -11.36 20.67
C LEU A 849 5.57 -10.29 20.88
N ILE A 850 6.85 -10.68 20.80
CA ILE A 850 7.99 -9.78 21.00
C ILE A 850 8.05 -8.72 19.90
N GLU A 851 7.91 -9.10 18.64
CA GLU A 851 8.03 -8.16 17.52
C GLU A 851 6.85 -7.19 17.44
N VAL A 852 5.62 -7.65 17.71
CA VAL A 852 4.46 -6.77 17.85
C VAL A 852 4.65 -5.80 19.02
N ALA A 853 5.12 -6.28 20.17
CA ALA A 853 5.36 -5.42 21.33
C ALA A 853 6.44 -4.36 21.05
N ARG A 854 7.54 -4.76 20.39
CA ARG A 854 8.63 -3.87 19.98
C ARG A 854 8.14 -2.76 19.06
N LYS A 855 7.28 -3.10 18.09
CA LYS A 855 6.69 -2.12 17.19
C LYS A 855 5.73 -1.19 17.92
N LEU A 856 4.70 -1.73 18.59
CA LEU A 856 3.68 -0.93 19.26
C LEU A 856 4.26 0.02 20.32
N ALA A 857 5.25 -0.41 21.10
CA ALA A 857 5.89 0.42 22.12
C ALA A 857 6.55 1.69 21.56
N ARG A 858 6.94 1.64 20.29
CA ARG A 858 7.55 2.76 19.57
C ARG A 858 6.51 3.61 18.85
N VAL A 859 5.53 2.96 18.22
CA VAL A 859 4.69 3.61 17.19
C VAL A 859 3.32 4.03 17.66
N PHE A 860 2.85 3.51 18.79
CA PHE A 860 1.46 3.63 19.20
C PHE A 860 1.31 4.08 20.66
N THR A 861 0.53 5.14 20.86
CA THR A 861 0.06 5.56 22.19
C THR A 861 -1.40 5.14 22.34
N PRO A 862 -1.70 4.05 23.07
CA PRO A 862 -3.06 3.56 23.22
C PRO A 862 -3.85 4.39 24.23
N LYS A 863 -5.19 4.40 24.13
CA LYS A 863 -6.04 4.99 25.18
C LYS A 863 -6.04 4.14 26.44
N ARG A 864 -6.25 2.83 26.32
CA ARG A 864 -6.16 1.87 27.44
C ARG A 864 -4.81 1.14 27.46
N PRO A 865 -4.32 0.66 28.61
CA PRO A 865 -3.03 -0.04 28.66
C PRO A 865 -3.03 -1.32 27.82
N ILE A 866 -1.88 -1.67 27.25
CA ILE A 866 -1.64 -2.97 26.60
C ILE A 866 -0.67 -3.76 27.48
N ILE A 867 -1.02 -4.99 27.84
CA ILE A 867 -0.17 -5.89 28.61
C ILE A 867 0.23 -7.07 27.71
N PHE A 868 1.53 -7.25 27.54
CA PHE A 868 2.13 -8.38 26.85
C PHE A 868 2.52 -9.43 27.89
N VAL A 869 2.07 -10.66 27.72
CA VAL A 869 2.30 -11.74 28.69
C VAL A 869 2.84 -12.99 28.02
N ALA A 870 4.01 -13.44 28.46
CA ALA A 870 4.49 -14.78 28.17
C ALA A 870 4.13 -15.71 29.34
N PHE A 871 3.23 -16.67 29.09
CA PHE A 871 2.73 -17.62 30.08
C PHE A 871 3.63 -18.86 30.19
N THR A 872 3.67 -19.47 31.37
CA THR A 872 4.29 -20.78 31.57
C THR A 872 3.27 -21.81 32.06
N GLY A 873 3.47 -23.07 31.73
CA GLY A 873 2.66 -24.18 32.20
C GLY A 873 1.38 -24.39 31.42
N GLU A 874 1.32 -23.93 30.16
CA GLU A 874 0.20 -24.22 29.25
C GLU A 874 0.06 -25.75 29.09
N GLU A 875 1.19 -26.41 28.76
CA GLU A 875 1.31 -27.85 28.47
C GLU A 875 0.93 -28.74 29.67
N SER A 876 0.88 -28.14 30.86
CA SER A 876 0.52 -28.80 32.12
C SER A 876 -0.81 -28.31 32.72
N GLY A 877 -1.68 -27.74 31.89
CA GLY A 877 -3.05 -27.38 32.24
C GLY A 877 -3.26 -25.89 32.51
N LEU A 878 -2.69 -25.02 31.66
CA LEU A 878 -2.91 -23.55 31.68
C LEU A 878 -2.51 -22.87 32.99
N LEU A 879 -1.51 -23.40 33.69
CA LEU A 879 -1.16 -22.99 35.06
C LEU A 879 -0.80 -21.50 35.16
N GLY A 880 -0.10 -20.97 34.15
CA GLY A 880 0.33 -19.57 34.13
C GLY A 880 -0.78 -18.59 33.83
N SER A 881 -1.65 -18.88 32.86
CA SER A 881 -2.79 -18.00 32.56
C SER A 881 -3.86 -18.06 33.65
N ASP A 882 -4.12 -19.23 34.24
CA ASP A 882 -5.01 -19.37 35.40
C ASP A 882 -4.48 -18.57 36.60
N TYR A 883 -3.18 -18.69 36.90
CA TYR A 883 -2.53 -17.86 37.93
C TYR A 883 -2.66 -16.37 37.62
N PHE A 884 -2.41 -15.94 36.38
CA PHE A 884 -2.49 -14.54 35.98
C PHE A 884 -3.89 -13.95 36.19
N VAL A 885 -4.94 -14.69 35.81
CA VAL A 885 -6.32 -14.23 35.91
C VAL A 885 -6.84 -14.23 37.36
N ASN A 886 -6.43 -15.21 38.17
CA ASN A 886 -6.91 -15.37 39.54
C ASN A 886 -6.08 -14.61 40.60
N SER A 887 -4.82 -14.26 40.32
CA SER A 887 -3.95 -13.59 41.29
C SER A 887 -4.28 -12.10 41.39
N SER A 888 -4.82 -11.68 42.54
CA SER A 888 -5.08 -10.26 42.86
C SER A 888 -3.86 -9.55 43.51
N SER A 889 -2.77 -10.28 43.76
CA SER A 889 -1.64 -9.83 44.58
C SER A 889 -0.71 -8.83 43.88
N ASP A 890 -0.86 -8.63 42.57
CA ASP A 890 0.02 -7.82 41.74
C ASP A 890 -0.64 -6.52 41.23
N GLY A 891 -1.72 -6.03 41.87
CA GLY A 891 -2.29 -4.70 41.56
C GLY A 891 -2.96 -4.56 40.18
N LEU A 892 -2.74 -5.49 39.26
CA LEU A 892 -3.52 -5.70 38.05
C LEU A 892 -4.79 -6.45 38.41
N GLN A 893 -5.96 -5.87 38.13
CA GLN A 893 -7.21 -6.63 38.13
C GLN A 893 -7.35 -7.29 36.77
N SER A 894 -6.53 -8.31 36.49
CA SER A 894 -6.51 -9.06 35.23
C SER A 894 -7.89 -9.67 34.88
N GLY A 895 -8.69 -10.04 35.88
CA GLY A 895 -10.12 -10.37 35.72
C GLY A 895 -11.04 -9.20 35.31
N LYS A 896 -10.49 -8.02 35.01
CA LYS A 896 -11.17 -6.86 34.41
C LYS A 896 -10.50 -6.40 33.11
N ALA A 897 -9.64 -7.25 32.52
CA ALA A 897 -9.10 -6.97 31.20
C ALA A 897 -10.25 -6.73 30.21
N PHE A 898 -10.05 -5.78 29.30
CA PHE A 898 -11.03 -5.42 28.28
C PHE A 898 -11.24 -6.57 27.29
N ALA A 899 -10.13 -7.20 26.88
CA ALA A 899 -10.11 -8.35 26.01
C ALA A 899 -8.73 -9.04 26.07
N MET A 900 -8.66 -10.27 25.55
CA MET A 900 -7.41 -11.01 25.38
C MET A 900 -7.29 -11.61 23.97
N VAL A 901 -6.10 -11.48 23.38
CA VAL A 901 -5.70 -12.15 22.13
C VAL A 901 -4.57 -13.11 22.47
N ASN A 902 -4.73 -14.39 22.14
CA ASN A 902 -3.74 -15.44 22.39
C ASN A 902 -3.08 -15.93 21.09
N LEU A 903 -1.78 -16.19 21.15
CA LEU A 903 -0.98 -16.77 20.06
C LEU A 903 -0.48 -18.14 20.48
N ASP A 904 -0.76 -19.15 19.67
CA ASP A 904 -0.30 -20.52 19.87
C ASP A 904 -0.21 -21.22 18.52
N ALA A 905 0.97 -21.82 18.24
CA ALA A 905 1.30 -22.47 16.98
C ALA A 905 0.94 -21.62 15.76
N VAL A 906 1.54 -20.43 15.69
CA VAL A 906 1.33 -19.41 14.64
C VAL A 906 2.46 -19.39 13.60
N GLY A 907 3.31 -20.42 13.60
CA GLY A 907 4.53 -20.50 12.80
C GLY A 907 4.40 -21.23 11.47
N ARG A 908 3.23 -21.79 11.15
CA ARG A 908 3.03 -22.69 10.01
C ARG A 908 1.84 -22.28 9.14
N LEU A 909 1.61 -20.98 8.92
CA LEU A 909 0.44 -20.53 8.14
C LEU A 909 0.42 -21.13 6.73
N GLU A 910 1.52 -21.08 5.98
CA GLU A 910 1.72 -21.76 4.68
C GLU A 910 0.59 -21.46 3.66
N GLY A 911 0.10 -20.22 3.65
CA GLY A 911 -1.03 -19.80 2.80
C GLY A 911 -2.40 -20.36 3.22
N ARG A 912 -2.50 -21.05 4.37
CA ARG A 912 -3.76 -21.50 4.96
C ARG A 912 -4.53 -20.32 5.55
N THR A 913 -5.81 -20.54 5.85
CA THR A 913 -6.61 -19.57 6.60
C THR A 913 -6.21 -19.55 8.07
N LEU A 914 -6.04 -18.36 8.64
CA LEU A 914 -5.80 -18.18 10.08
C LEU A 914 -7.03 -18.65 10.87
N GLN A 915 -6.86 -19.66 11.74
CA GLN A 915 -7.96 -20.16 12.54
C GLN A 915 -8.11 -19.33 13.81
N ILE A 916 -9.34 -18.97 14.14
CA ILE A 916 -9.66 -18.14 15.30
C ILE A 916 -10.72 -18.85 16.15
N PHE A 917 -10.34 -19.17 17.39
CA PHE A 917 -11.22 -19.74 18.42
C PHE A 917 -11.69 -18.65 19.39
N GLY A 918 -12.80 -18.88 20.10
CA GLY A 918 -13.31 -17.94 21.11
C GLY A 918 -14.08 -16.74 20.55
N THR A 919 -14.36 -16.71 19.24
CA THR A 919 -15.04 -15.57 18.60
C THR A 919 -16.48 -15.35 19.07
N GLU A 920 -17.11 -16.35 19.67
CA GLU A 920 -18.42 -16.25 20.30
C GLU A 920 -18.41 -15.49 21.64
N SER A 921 -17.23 -15.16 22.18
CA SER A 921 -17.10 -14.49 23.48
C SER A 921 -17.49 -13.01 23.46
N ALA A 922 -17.49 -12.38 22.28
CA ALA A 922 -18.01 -11.03 22.06
C ALA A 922 -18.53 -10.86 20.63
N TYR A 923 -19.60 -10.08 20.46
CA TYR A 923 -20.23 -9.84 19.16
C TYR A 923 -19.27 -9.28 18.12
N GLU A 924 -18.32 -8.43 18.52
CA GLU A 924 -17.42 -7.72 17.62
C GLU A 924 -16.36 -8.62 16.94
N TRP A 925 -16.01 -9.79 17.51
CA TRP A 925 -14.85 -10.57 17.05
C TRP A 925 -14.90 -10.99 15.58
N PRO A 926 -16.00 -11.59 15.07
CA PRO A 926 -16.03 -12.04 13.69
C PRO A 926 -15.89 -10.88 12.69
N PHE A 927 -16.53 -9.74 12.96
CA PHE A 927 -16.47 -8.56 12.10
C PHE A 927 -15.10 -7.91 12.12
N MET A 928 -14.47 -7.83 13.30
CA MET A 928 -13.12 -7.31 13.44
C MET A 928 -12.12 -8.19 12.67
N ALA A 929 -12.18 -9.51 12.87
CA ALA A 929 -11.30 -10.46 12.20
C ALA A 929 -11.47 -10.47 10.67
N GLN A 930 -12.71 -10.41 10.18
CA GLN A 930 -13.01 -10.28 8.74
C GLN A 930 -12.49 -8.95 8.18
N GLY A 931 -12.71 -7.84 8.88
CA GLY A 931 -12.24 -6.52 8.46
C GLY A 931 -10.72 -6.44 8.36
N ILE A 932 -10.01 -6.95 9.38
CA ILE A 932 -8.55 -7.05 9.36
C ILE A 932 -8.10 -7.95 8.22
N GLY A 933 -8.64 -9.18 8.14
CA GLY A 933 -8.26 -10.16 7.13
C GLY A 933 -8.47 -9.67 5.69
N PHE A 934 -9.55 -8.93 5.43
CA PHE A 934 -9.77 -8.27 4.14
C PHE A 934 -8.73 -7.19 3.85
N THR A 935 -8.37 -6.40 4.86
CA THR A 935 -7.43 -5.27 4.72
C THR A 935 -6.01 -5.75 4.45
N ILE A 936 -5.57 -6.84 5.09
CA ILE A 936 -4.18 -7.30 5.01
C ILE A 936 -3.98 -8.54 4.13
N GLY A 937 -5.06 -9.09 3.55
CA GLY A 937 -5.00 -10.28 2.69
C GLY A 937 -4.85 -11.62 3.43
N VAL A 938 -5.13 -11.67 4.74
CA VAL A 938 -5.02 -12.89 5.56
C VAL A 938 -6.43 -13.41 5.88
N PRO A 939 -6.95 -14.42 5.14
CA PRO A 939 -8.29 -14.91 5.37
C PRO A 939 -8.40 -15.59 6.75
N SER A 940 -9.44 -15.23 7.50
CA SER A 940 -9.73 -15.80 8.82
C SER A 940 -10.82 -16.87 8.73
N GLN A 941 -10.67 -17.94 9.50
CA GLN A 941 -11.66 -19.01 9.65
C GLN A 941 -12.07 -19.15 11.12
N PHE A 942 -13.37 -19.17 11.36
CA PHE A 942 -13.94 -19.22 12.72
C PHE A 942 -14.34 -20.63 13.10
N ALA A 943 -13.87 -21.10 14.25
CA ALA A 943 -14.30 -22.37 14.80
C ALA A 943 -15.71 -22.26 15.42
N ALA A 944 -16.55 -23.28 15.23
CA ALA A 944 -17.94 -23.28 15.70
C ALA A 944 -18.09 -23.49 17.22
N GLN A 945 -17.04 -24.00 17.88
CA GLN A 945 -16.99 -24.22 19.34
C GLN A 945 -15.61 -23.84 19.86
N THR A 946 -15.55 -23.09 20.96
CA THR A 946 -14.30 -22.92 21.71
C THR A 946 -13.81 -24.27 22.23
N ILE A 947 -12.57 -24.61 21.91
CA ILE A 947 -11.89 -25.81 22.40
C ILE A 947 -11.02 -25.41 23.59
N ALA A 948 -11.05 -26.22 24.66
CA ALA A 948 -10.22 -26.06 25.85
C ALA A 948 -8.73 -26.37 25.56
N SER A 949 -8.09 -25.54 24.74
CA SER A 949 -6.85 -25.88 24.02
C SER A 949 -5.68 -24.94 24.27
N SER A 950 -5.88 -23.77 24.87
CA SER A 950 -4.80 -22.80 25.09
C SER A 950 -5.19 -21.72 26.12
N ASP A 951 -4.29 -20.81 26.44
CA ASP A 951 -4.38 -19.83 27.56
C ASP A 951 -5.62 -18.92 27.55
N HIS A 952 -6.19 -18.63 26.38
CA HIS A 952 -7.44 -17.86 26.25
C HIS A 952 -8.61 -18.41 27.10
N VAL A 953 -8.62 -19.72 27.38
CA VAL A 953 -9.67 -20.38 28.17
C VAL A 953 -9.73 -19.86 29.60
N SER A 954 -8.59 -19.56 30.21
CA SER A 954 -8.52 -18.99 31.56
C SER A 954 -9.21 -17.63 31.64
N PHE A 955 -9.11 -16.83 30.56
CA PHE A 955 -9.79 -15.54 30.44
C PHE A 955 -11.30 -15.68 30.23
N LEU A 956 -11.71 -16.59 29.33
CA LEU A 956 -13.13 -16.89 29.09
C LEU A 956 -13.82 -17.35 30.39
N ASN A 957 -13.18 -18.22 31.16
CA ASN A 957 -13.69 -18.72 32.44
C ASN A 957 -13.81 -17.63 33.53
N ALA A 958 -13.08 -16.52 33.38
CA ALA A 958 -13.19 -15.34 34.25
C ALA A 958 -14.12 -14.25 33.69
N GLY A 959 -14.81 -14.50 32.59
CA GLY A 959 -15.74 -13.56 31.97
C GLY A 959 -15.06 -12.48 31.11
N VAL A 960 -13.77 -12.63 30.80
CA VAL A 960 -13.06 -11.73 29.88
C VAL A 960 -13.20 -12.28 28.45
N PRO A 961 -13.67 -11.49 27.48
CA PRO A 961 -13.73 -11.94 26.09
C PRO A 961 -12.33 -12.19 25.55
N ALA A 962 -12.11 -13.36 24.95
CA ALA A 962 -10.80 -13.78 24.49
C ALA A 962 -10.88 -14.58 23.19
N ILE A 963 -9.86 -14.41 22.35
CA ILE A 963 -9.67 -15.20 21.13
C ILE A 963 -8.30 -15.86 21.09
N HIS A 964 -8.20 -16.97 20.37
CA HIS A 964 -6.95 -17.69 20.13
C HIS A 964 -6.71 -17.82 18.63
N LEU A 965 -5.55 -17.36 18.18
CA LEU A 965 -5.07 -17.45 16.81
C LEU A 965 -4.17 -18.68 16.64
N PHE A 966 -4.48 -19.50 15.64
CA PHE A 966 -3.82 -20.78 15.39
C PHE A 966 -3.59 -20.97 13.89
N SER A 967 -2.38 -21.37 13.48
CA SER A 967 -2.07 -21.56 12.05
C SER A 967 -2.46 -22.93 11.50
N GLY A 968 -2.90 -23.86 12.37
CA GLY A 968 -3.31 -25.21 11.99
C GLY A 968 -2.25 -26.26 12.32
N THR A 969 -2.68 -27.49 12.61
CA THR A 969 -1.78 -28.60 12.94
C THR A 969 -0.96 -29.10 11.75
N HIS A 970 0.15 -29.78 12.07
CA HIS A 970 1.05 -30.44 11.12
C HIS A 970 1.67 -31.70 11.77
N LEU A 971 2.40 -32.50 10.99
CA LEU A 971 2.94 -33.79 11.42
C LEU A 971 4.05 -33.71 12.47
N ASP A 972 4.73 -32.58 12.54
CA ASP A 972 5.82 -32.35 13.52
C ASP A 972 5.31 -31.83 14.87
N TYR A 973 4.02 -31.56 15.01
CA TYR A 973 3.45 -31.01 16.24
C TYR A 973 3.73 -31.91 17.45
N HIS A 974 4.30 -31.34 18.52
CA HIS A 974 4.77 -32.06 19.72
C HIS A 974 5.82 -33.14 19.44
N GLN A 975 6.68 -32.96 18.43
CA GLN A 975 7.76 -33.88 18.09
C GLN A 975 9.13 -33.21 18.16
N PRO A 976 10.24 -33.97 18.35
CA PRO A 976 11.59 -33.40 18.29
C PRO A 976 11.95 -32.80 16.92
N THR A 977 11.13 -33.06 15.90
CA THR A 977 11.25 -32.54 14.54
C THR A 977 10.52 -31.21 14.33
N ASP A 978 9.88 -30.65 15.35
CA ASP A 978 9.35 -29.27 15.34
C ASP A 978 10.50 -28.26 15.48
N THR A 979 11.17 -27.99 14.36
CA THR A 979 12.42 -27.21 14.28
C THR A 979 12.23 -25.90 13.53
N ALA A 980 13.03 -24.88 13.87
CA ALA A 980 12.88 -23.51 13.36
C ALA A 980 13.01 -23.38 11.83
N ASP A 981 13.76 -24.28 11.17
CA ASP A 981 13.93 -24.30 9.71
C ASP A 981 12.64 -24.66 8.94
N LYS A 982 11.60 -25.13 9.65
CA LYS A 982 10.29 -25.44 9.08
C LYS A 982 9.29 -24.29 9.24
N LEU A 983 9.64 -23.20 9.88
CA LEU A 983 8.68 -22.11 10.09
C LEU A 983 8.43 -21.33 8.79
N ASP A 984 7.18 -20.97 8.57
CA ASP A 984 6.76 -20.01 7.55
C ASP A 984 6.89 -18.59 8.11
N LEU A 985 8.10 -18.02 7.98
CA LEU A 985 8.41 -16.69 8.52
C LEU A 985 7.61 -15.57 7.84
N ALA A 986 7.23 -15.73 6.57
CA ALA A 986 6.39 -14.76 5.88
C ALA A 986 4.97 -14.78 6.46
N GLY A 987 4.38 -15.96 6.60
CA GLY A 987 3.08 -16.14 7.26
C GLY A 987 3.08 -15.69 8.73
N MET A 988 4.18 -15.86 9.46
CA MET A 988 4.33 -15.28 10.80
C MET A 988 4.30 -13.75 10.77
N GLY A 989 4.92 -13.12 9.78
CA GLY A 989 4.87 -11.67 9.57
C GLY A 989 3.46 -11.16 9.28
N ASP A 990 2.69 -11.92 8.50
CA ASP A 990 1.28 -11.64 8.21
C ASP A 990 0.40 -11.75 9.46
N ILE A 991 0.63 -12.78 10.30
CA ILE A 991 -0.06 -12.91 11.60
C ILE A 991 0.34 -11.79 12.55
N ALA A 992 1.63 -11.39 12.59
CA ALA A 992 2.07 -10.26 13.40
C ALA A 992 1.36 -8.97 12.99
N LEU A 993 1.16 -8.73 11.69
CA LEU A 993 0.38 -7.60 11.19
C LEU A 993 -1.10 -7.70 11.57
N TRP A 994 -1.70 -8.89 11.48
CA TRP A 994 -3.07 -9.12 11.95
C TRP A 994 -3.22 -8.74 13.44
N VAL A 995 -2.27 -9.19 14.27
CA VAL A 995 -2.26 -8.93 15.71
C VAL A 995 -2.03 -7.46 16.01
N GLU A 996 -1.15 -6.78 15.29
CA GLU A 996 -0.94 -5.34 15.38
C GLU A 996 -2.26 -4.58 15.20
N GLU A 997 -2.98 -4.83 14.11
CA GLU A 997 -4.26 -4.17 13.79
C GLU A 997 -5.32 -4.48 14.86
N ALA A 998 -5.42 -5.73 15.31
CA ALA A 998 -6.36 -6.13 16.36
C ALA A 998 -6.08 -5.42 17.70
N ILE A 999 -4.82 -5.38 18.13
CA ILE A 999 -4.43 -4.75 19.40
C ILE A 999 -4.60 -3.23 19.34
N VAL A 1000 -4.22 -2.59 18.22
CA VAL A 1000 -4.44 -1.14 18.00
C VAL A 1000 -5.92 -0.81 18.08
N TYR A 1001 -6.77 -1.58 17.38
CA TYR A 1001 -8.22 -1.39 17.40
C TYR A 1001 -8.79 -1.50 18.82
N LEU A 1002 -8.48 -2.58 19.53
CA LEU A 1002 -9.00 -2.81 20.88
C LEU A 1002 -8.50 -1.76 21.88
N ALA A 1003 -7.24 -1.35 21.77
CA ALA A 1003 -6.60 -0.45 22.71
C ALA A 1003 -6.97 1.04 22.49
N ASP A 1004 -7.48 1.41 21.31
CA ASP A 1004 -8.00 2.76 21.05
C ASP A 1004 -9.53 2.87 21.07
N ARG A 1005 -10.23 1.73 21.06
CA ARG A 1005 -11.69 1.68 21.18
C ARG A 1005 -12.13 2.23 22.54
N THR A 1006 -13.12 3.11 22.57
CA THR A 1006 -13.75 3.62 23.79
C THR A 1006 -15.06 2.90 24.15
N ASP A 1007 -15.78 2.38 23.15
CA ASP A 1007 -17.02 1.65 23.37
C ASP A 1007 -16.76 0.26 23.96
N PRO A 1008 -17.60 -0.24 24.87
CA PRO A 1008 -17.46 -1.59 25.40
C PRO A 1008 -17.63 -2.65 24.31
N LEU A 1009 -17.04 -3.84 24.52
CA LEU A 1009 -17.39 -5.04 23.76
C LEU A 1009 -18.72 -5.59 24.25
N ARG A 1010 -19.53 -6.15 23.34
CA ARG A 1010 -20.76 -6.86 23.71
C ARG A 1010 -20.42 -8.31 24.04
N VAL A 1011 -20.00 -8.50 25.29
CA VAL A 1011 -19.57 -9.79 25.85
C VAL A 1011 -20.77 -10.74 26.01
N SER A 1012 -20.60 -11.99 25.61
CA SER A 1012 -21.62 -13.05 25.61
C SER A 1012 -21.34 -14.18 26.60
N LEU A 1013 -20.49 -13.93 27.60
CA LEU A 1013 -20.04 -14.93 28.58
C LEU A 1013 -20.91 -15.03 29.85
N ASP A 1014 -21.89 -14.14 30.03
CA ASP A 1014 -22.76 -14.14 31.21
C ASP A 1014 -23.58 -15.43 31.31
N GLY A 1015 -23.30 -16.23 32.36
CA GLY A 1015 -23.96 -17.52 32.60
C GLY A 1015 -23.46 -18.66 31.72
N ALA A 1016 -22.36 -18.47 30.98
CA ALA A 1016 -21.70 -19.54 30.23
C ALA A 1016 -21.21 -20.64 31.18
N SER A 1017 -21.30 -21.90 30.75
CA SER A 1017 -20.73 -23.02 31.51
C SER A 1017 -19.22 -22.92 31.50
N GLN A 1018 -18.56 -23.15 32.63
CA GLN A 1018 -17.10 -23.19 32.68
C GLN A 1018 -16.57 -24.25 31.73
N ILE A 1019 -15.58 -23.85 30.94
CA ILE A 1019 -14.89 -24.73 30.01
C ILE A 1019 -13.93 -25.58 30.85
N SER A 1020 -14.23 -26.87 30.96
CA SER A 1020 -13.42 -27.80 31.75
C SER A 1020 -12.09 -28.08 31.06
N VAL A 1021 -10.99 -27.59 31.63
CA VAL A 1021 -9.63 -27.97 31.25
C VAL A 1021 -9.32 -29.31 31.92
N SER A 1022 -8.95 -30.33 31.12
CA SER A 1022 -8.64 -31.66 31.65
C SER A 1022 -7.37 -31.62 32.51
N SER A 1023 -7.52 -31.77 33.83
CA SER A 1023 -6.41 -31.88 34.79
C SER A 1023 -5.75 -33.28 34.83
N ALA A 1024 -6.16 -34.20 33.96
CA ALA A 1024 -5.60 -35.55 33.91
C ALA A 1024 -4.22 -35.55 33.25
N THR A 1025 -3.20 -35.68 34.09
CA THR A 1025 -1.77 -35.80 33.75
C THR A 1025 -1.39 -37.16 33.16
N THR A 1026 -2.35 -38.01 32.81
CA THR A 1026 -2.07 -39.25 32.11
C THR A 1026 -1.72 -38.92 30.66
N GLU A 1027 -0.41 -38.89 30.39
CA GLU A 1027 0.18 -38.82 29.07
C GLU A 1027 -0.59 -39.70 28.08
N ARG A 1028 -0.92 -39.15 26.91
CA ARG A 1028 -1.42 -39.94 25.79
C ARG A 1028 -0.29 -40.83 25.31
N THR A 1029 -0.24 -42.06 25.78
CA THR A 1029 0.80 -43.04 25.40
C THR A 1029 0.55 -43.67 24.03
N ALA A 1030 -0.71 -43.69 23.56
CA ALA A 1030 -1.14 -44.31 22.31
C ALA A 1030 -1.52 -43.27 21.24
N SER A 1031 -1.05 -43.47 20.01
CA SER A 1031 -1.36 -42.63 18.86
C SER A 1031 -2.02 -43.43 17.74
N LEU A 1032 -3.03 -42.82 17.12
CA LEU A 1032 -3.55 -43.29 15.85
C LEU A 1032 -2.76 -42.71 14.67
N GLY A 1033 -1.97 -41.65 14.87
CA GLY A 1033 -1.29 -40.96 13.76
C GLY A 1033 -2.26 -40.22 12.84
N THR A 1034 -3.32 -39.62 13.39
CA THR A 1034 -4.25 -38.75 12.65
C THR A 1034 -4.04 -37.29 13.02
N VAL A 1035 -4.06 -36.41 12.02
CA VAL A 1035 -4.08 -34.96 12.21
C VAL A 1035 -5.54 -34.49 12.11
N PRO A 1036 -6.14 -33.94 13.18
CA PRO A 1036 -7.51 -33.45 13.13
C PRO A 1036 -7.64 -32.20 12.25
N ASP A 1037 -8.77 -32.08 11.59
CA ASP A 1037 -9.22 -30.85 10.93
C ASP A 1037 -10.17 -30.08 11.85
N PHE A 1038 -9.63 -29.04 12.49
CA PHE A 1038 -10.33 -28.19 13.45
C PHE A 1038 -11.42 -27.30 12.81
N ALA A 1039 -11.41 -27.17 11.48
CA ALA A 1039 -12.37 -26.37 10.75
C ALA A 1039 -13.67 -27.12 10.42
N TYR A 1040 -13.70 -28.43 10.63
CA TYR A 1040 -14.86 -29.26 10.29
C TYR A 1040 -16.02 -29.05 11.27
N GLN A 1041 -17.20 -28.70 10.74
CA GLN A 1041 -18.41 -28.40 11.51
C GLN A 1041 -19.46 -29.52 11.51
N GLY A 1042 -19.16 -30.68 10.91
CA GLY A 1042 -20.08 -31.81 10.84
C GLY A 1042 -19.96 -32.77 12.04
N GLN A 1043 -20.80 -33.80 12.07
CA GLN A 1043 -20.71 -34.86 13.09
C GLN A 1043 -19.41 -35.66 12.91
N GLY A 1044 -18.70 -35.95 14.00
CA GLY A 1044 -17.45 -36.69 14.01
C GLY A 1044 -16.20 -35.81 14.00
N VAL A 1045 -15.03 -36.42 13.81
CA VAL A 1045 -13.74 -35.72 13.68
C VAL A 1045 -13.18 -35.95 12.28
N ARG A 1046 -13.18 -34.92 11.43
CA ARG A 1046 -12.51 -34.97 10.12
C ARG A 1046 -11.00 -34.95 10.33
N ILE A 1047 -10.26 -35.73 9.55
CA ILE A 1047 -8.80 -35.73 9.58
C ILE A 1047 -8.27 -34.97 8.37
N SER A 1048 -7.36 -34.03 8.59
CA SER A 1048 -6.65 -33.28 7.54
C SER A 1048 -5.51 -34.11 6.95
N GLY A 1049 -5.01 -35.11 7.68
CA GLY A 1049 -3.98 -36.01 7.23
C GLY A 1049 -3.72 -37.18 8.18
N VAL A 1050 -2.81 -38.06 7.75
CA VAL A 1050 -2.31 -39.19 8.54
C VAL A 1050 -0.79 -39.15 8.57
N SER A 1051 -0.19 -39.56 9.69
CA SER A 1051 1.26 -39.66 9.85
C SER A 1051 1.81 -40.81 9.00
N PRO A 1052 2.93 -40.62 8.28
CA PRO A 1052 3.61 -41.69 7.58
C PRO A 1052 3.96 -42.86 8.52
N ASP A 1053 3.72 -44.08 8.07
CA ASP A 1053 3.84 -45.34 8.83
C ASP A 1053 2.97 -45.39 10.11
N GLY A 1054 2.07 -44.43 10.30
CA GLY A 1054 1.18 -44.32 11.44
C GLY A 1054 0.04 -45.35 11.41
N ALA A 1055 -0.53 -45.63 12.58
CA ALA A 1055 -1.62 -46.62 12.72
C ALA A 1055 -2.82 -46.34 11.79
N ALA A 1056 -3.16 -45.07 11.55
CA ALA A 1056 -4.21 -44.64 10.62
C ALA A 1056 -3.88 -44.96 9.17
N GLU A 1057 -2.66 -44.63 8.72
CA GLU A 1057 -2.22 -44.88 7.35
C GLU A 1057 -2.14 -46.39 7.08
N LEU A 1058 -1.56 -47.14 8.01
CA LEU A 1058 -1.48 -48.61 7.94
C LEU A 1058 -2.87 -49.27 7.92
N ALA A 1059 -3.85 -48.66 8.60
CA ALA A 1059 -5.25 -49.11 8.55
C ALA A 1059 -5.97 -48.70 7.26
N GLY A 1060 -5.40 -47.80 6.45
CA GLY A 1060 -5.97 -47.32 5.18
C GLY A 1060 -6.82 -46.06 5.29
N MET A 1061 -6.74 -45.33 6.41
CA MET A 1061 -7.36 -44.02 6.59
C MET A 1061 -6.57 -42.95 5.81
N GLN A 1062 -7.25 -41.90 5.35
CA GLN A 1062 -6.65 -40.84 4.55
C GLN A 1062 -7.26 -39.47 4.87
N ALA A 1063 -6.63 -38.40 4.37
CA ALA A 1063 -7.16 -37.05 4.48
C ALA A 1063 -8.62 -36.96 4.01
N SER A 1064 -9.42 -36.13 4.68
CA SER A 1064 -10.87 -35.95 4.53
C SER A 1064 -11.77 -37.08 5.07
N ASP A 1065 -11.21 -38.15 5.64
CA ASP A 1065 -12.03 -39.12 6.39
C ASP A 1065 -12.61 -38.47 7.66
N VAL A 1066 -13.88 -38.77 7.97
CA VAL A 1066 -14.55 -38.29 9.19
C VAL A 1066 -14.74 -39.44 10.15
N ILE A 1067 -14.04 -39.43 11.28
CA ILE A 1067 -14.16 -40.42 12.34
C ILE A 1067 -15.50 -40.24 13.05
N LEU A 1068 -16.37 -41.25 12.93
CA LEU A 1068 -17.71 -41.27 13.54
C LEU A 1068 -17.77 -42.14 14.79
N GLN A 1069 -16.91 -43.16 14.90
CA GLN A 1069 -16.92 -44.11 16.00
C GLN A 1069 -15.51 -44.62 16.30
N PHE A 1070 -15.19 -44.77 17.58
CA PHE A 1070 -13.98 -45.37 18.11
C PHE A 1070 -14.40 -46.55 18.99
N ASN A 1071 -14.12 -47.77 18.54
CA ASN A 1071 -14.75 -49.01 18.99
C ASN A 1071 -16.29 -48.90 18.94
N GLU A 1072 -16.96 -49.24 20.04
CA GLU A 1072 -18.42 -49.11 20.15
C GLU A 1072 -18.88 -47.70 20.53
N GLN A 1073 -17.96 -46.76 20.80
CA GLN A 1073 -18.28 -45.42 21.29
C GLN A 1073 -18.36 -44.39 20.14
N ALA A 1074 -19.43 -43.59 20.14
CA ALA A 1074 -19.60 -42.52 19.15
C ALA A 1074 -18.60 -41.39 19.38
N VAL A 1075 -17.95 -40.94 18.31
CA VAL A 1075 -17.09 -39.76 18.31
C VAL A 1075 -17.95 -38.58 17.87
N ASP A 1076 -18.28 -37.71 18.81
CA ASP A 1076 -19.15 -36.55 18.62
C ASP A 1076 -18.40 -35.21 18.63
N SER A 1077 -17.16 -35.20 19.13
CA SER A 1077 -16.31 -34.02 19.24
C SER A 1077 -14.84 -34.41 19.26
N LEU A 1078 -13.95 -33.44 18.99
CA LEU A 1078 -12.51 -33.66 19.13
C LEU A 1078 -12.12 -34.02 20.57
N GLN A 1079 -12.81 -33.44 21.56
CA GLN A 1079 -12.58 -33.72 22.97
C GLN A 1079 -12.89 -35.18 23.32
N SER A 1080 -14.02 -35.73 22.84
CA SER A 1080 -14.36 -37.13 23.10
C SER A 1080 -13.39 -38.08 22.41
N TYR A 1081 -12.98 -37.79 21.18
CA TYR A 1081 -11.92 -38.53 20.48
C TYR A 1081 -10.58 -38.50 21.23
N SER A 1082 -10.15 -37.33 21.69
CA SER A 1082 -8.91 -37.16 22.47
C SER A 1082 -8.95 -37.94 23.78
N ASN A 1083 -10.07 -37.91 24.49
CA ASN A 1083 -10.27 -38.69 25.72
C ASN A 1083 -10.23 -40.21 25.46
N MET A 1084 -10.83 -40.69 24.36
CA MET A 1084 -10.79 -42.10 23.97
C MET A 1084 -9.36 -42.57 23.68
N LEU A 1085 -8.57 -41.76 22.99
CA LEU A 1085 -7.16 -42.04 22.71
C LEU A 1085 -6.29 -42.06 23.97
N ARG A 1086 -6.56 -41.18 24.95
CA ARG A 1086 -5.87 -41.19 26.25
C ARG A 1086 -6.17 -42.44 27.09
N ALA A 1087 -7.36 -43.01 26.92
CA ALA A 1087 -7.77 -44.23 27.62
C ALA A 1087 -7.18 -45.51 27.00
N ALA A 1088 -6.60 -45.43 25.80
CA ALA A 1088 -6.03 -46.55 25.07
C ALA A 1088 -4.51 -46.68 25.28
N ALA A 1089 -3.97 -47.88 25.06
CA ALA A 1089 -2.56 -48.20 25.18
C ALA A 1089 -1.93 -48.55 23.81
N PRO A 1090 -0.61 -48.34 23.63
CA PRO A 1090 0.11 -48.82 22.45
C PRO A 1090 -0.05 -50.33 22.28
N GLY A 1091 -0.39 -50.76 21.07
CA GLY A 1091 -0.67 -52.16 20.74
C GLY A 1091 -2.15 -52.53 20.84
N ASP A 1092 -3.03 -51.66 21.34
CA ASP A 1092 -4.48 -51.90 21.32
C ASP A 1092 -4.98 -51.93 19.87
N GLU A 1093 -5.70 -53.00 19.51
CA GLU A 1093 -6.48 -53.05 18.27
C GLU A 1093 -7.83 -52.38 18.49
N ILE A 1094 -8.12 -51.36 17.69
CA ILE A 1094 -9.36 -50.61 17.75
C ILE A 1094 -10.11 -50.67 16.42
N GLU A 1095 -11.44 -50.73 16.50
CA GLU A 1095 -12.31 -50.60 15.33
C GLU A 1095 -12.70 -49.13 15.17
N ILE A 1096 -12.37 -48.51 14.04
CA ILE A 1096 -12.74 -47.13 13.73
C ILE A 1096 -13.72 -47.11 12.58
N LYS A 1097 -14.87 -46.48 12.80
CA LYS A 1097 -15.82 -46.19 11.73
C LYS A 1097 -15.59 -44.79 11.22
N VAL A 1098 -15.33 -44.66 9.92
CA VAL A 1098 -15.18 -43.37 9.25
C VAL A 1098 -16.18 -43.19 8.13
N GLN A 1099 -16.49 -41.94 7.83
CA GLN A 1099 -17.18 -41.53 6.61
C GLN A 1099 -16.17 -40.96 5.62
N ARG A 1100 -16.15 -41.52 4.40
CA ARG A 1100 -15.35 -41.08 3.26
C ARG A 1100 -16.29 -40.72 2.11
N GLY A 1101 -16.50 -39.42 1.90
CA GLY A 1101 -17.55 -38.94 1.00
C GLY A 1101 -18.94 -39.42 1.46
N GLU A 1102 -19.65 -40.18 0.61
CA GLU A 1102 -20.95 -40.77 0.95
C GLU A 1102 -20.85 -42.20 1.54
N GLN A 1103 -19.65 -42.78 1.63
CA GLN A 1103 -19.45 -44.15 2.11
C GLN A 1103 -19.07 -44.18 3.58
N ILE A 1104 -19.60 -45.16 4.32
CA ILE A 1104 -19.15 -45.49 5.67
C ILE A 1104 -18.25 -46.73 5.60
N LEU A 1105 -17.04 -46.59 6.13
CA LEU A 1105 -15.98 -47.61 6.14
C LEU A 1105 -15.62 -47.94 7.59
N ASN A 1106 -15.29 -49.21 7.85
CA ASN A 1106 -14.73 -49.64 9.13
C ASN A 1106 -13.27 -50.04 8.92
N PHE A 1107 -12.40 -49.55 9.77
CA PHE A 1107 -10.98 -49.83 9.80
C PHE A 1107 -10.60 -50.50 11.12
N LEU A 1108 -9.69 -51.48 11.05
CA LEU A 1108 -9.06 -52.04 12.24
C LEU A 1108 -7.65 -51.43 12.31
N ALA A 1109 -7.37 -50.67 13.36
CA ALA A 1109 -6.09 -50.02 13.55
C ALA A 1109 -5.42 -50.52 14.83
N THR A 1110 -4.14 -50.86 14.75
CA THR A 1110 -3.33 -51.15 15.95
C THR A 1110 -2.65 -49.86 16.38
N LEU A 1111 -3.04 -49.31 17.53
CA LEU A 1111 -2.46 -48.06 18.03
C LEU A 1111 -0.95 -48.19 18.25
N GLN A 1112 -0.20 -47.17 17.86
CA GLN A 1112 1.25 -47.14 18.05
C GLN A 1112 1.61 -46.36 19.31
N ALA A 1113 2.83 -46.55 19.80
CA ALA A 1113 3.36 -45.68 20.85
C ALA A 1113 3.50 -44.26 20.29
N ARG A 1114 3.04 -43.27 21.06
CA ARG A 1114 3.24 -41.86 20.75
C ARG A 1114 4.72 -41.49 20.82
#